data_AF-A0A928FKW6-F1
#
_entry.id   AF-A0A928FKW6-F1
#
_cell.length_a   1.000
_cell.length_b   1.000
_cell.length_c   1.000
_cell.angle_alpha   90.00
_cell.angle_beta   90.00
_cell.angle_gamma   90.00
#
_symmetry.space_group_name_H-M   'P 1'
#
loop_
_entity.id
_entity.type
_entity.pdbx_description
1 polymer ?
#
loop_
_entity_poly.entity_id
_entity_poly.type
_entity_poly.pdbx_seq_one_letter_code
_entity_poly.pdbx_strand_id
1 'polypeptide(L)'
;MKIIKKRIITLALCFALVFLIGGELVFNAFTVKASAETVTSYDNTRIEDDIAHLDFTHYVQNSNGKCEVIYFTEYCYSTNSDVSPKYGLYVYIYNPTERAIDENAGMNKVEMAVEYNENGEAVGYDKISLEFLDKTENNRFYKFKLSESQRLLSIAYRYASDHDGVRKYELIKTEIKHGSVITSNGPSKVYEFSGYGAYCDKDRTPISTLTCKDYGARSIYLSLDHTNYRFEDKGDNLKDELNSVYFSVSDSYIQEFGNLEKINAEWYEYKTKYMFVTSDDGAYKGLWDMRNIRVNEFSKMIDDSGNVLSDELTRWRVYWEGMTGVPGDADGVYQFYKTYCGKSNNADIDNDRLIDGGILNPDDQSNLYGFADGWECINYLNWLFHVEDVTGKDRYRVPGEDVKKYMEEYTKDFPNDTRILGKYASSLFEASIDENRKRFLYDENASCGYVNMEFTASDNFDINAGTSQSIWNRLWFGTKYENVTYSPIVTLTSGDVKLSDEAFSKKFYVGEEDVARIKLNATKDLNDGKVPVLLRFAVTDYYSSTAHFDYAEENAFEMSGEDGYVAQQTVFLNFDVISLTFKSADGYKETVIGVVSDPIDIINGLTPPDGLVEDQNWFRIIVGLVLLFFVIIIFREPLGKLLHNAFEGISVAASGVIWFVTWPFRALFGTRNRRRK
;
A
#
# COMPACT_ATOMS: atom_id res chain seq x y z
N MET A 1 5.52 17.34 -56.27
CA MET A 1 5.89 18.53 -55.46
C MET A 1 4.70 19.32 -54.89
N LYS A 2 3.60 19.55 -55.63
CA LYS A 2 2.40 20.26 -55.10
C LYS A 2 1.64 19.52 -53.97
N ILE A 3 1.65 18.18 -53.98
CA ILE A 3 0.96 17.36 -52.97
C ILE A 3 1.72 17.35 -51.63
N ILE A 4 3.06 17.43 -51.67
CA ILE A 4 3.91 17.49 -50.48
C ILE A 4 3.79 18.86 -49.80
N LYS A 5 3.74 19.96 -50.57
CA LYS A 5 3.46 21.30 -50.02
C LYS A 5 2.08 21.40 -49.37
N LYS A 6 1.06 20.74 -49.92
CA LYS A 6 -0.29 20.71 -49.32
C LYS A 6 -0.31 19.96 -47.98
N ARG A 7 0.41 18.82 -47.86
CA ARG A 7 0.50 18.07 -46.61
C ARG A 7 1.30 18.78 -45.51
N ILE A 8 2.36 19.50 -45.87
CA ILE A 8 3.14 20.31 -44.91
C ILE A 8 2.31 21.52 -44.43
N ILE A 9 1.54 22.15 -45.30
CA ILE A 9 0.64 23.25 -44.92
C ILE A 9 -0.52 22.74 -44.05
N THR A 10 -1.08 21.56 -44.32
CA THR A 10 -2.12 20.96 -43.46
C THR A 10 -1.57 20.51 -42.11
N LEU A 11 -0.34 19.96 -42.03
CA LEU A 11 0.29 19.64 -40.75
C LEU A 11 0.61 20.90 -39.93
N ALA A 12 1.09 21.97 -40.57
CA ALA A 12 1.36 23.25 -39.91
C ALA A 12 0.08 23.95 -39.44
N LEU A 13 -1.04 23.81 -40.17
CA LEU A 13 -2.35 24.32 -39.74
C LEU A 13 -2.94 23.49 -38.58
N CYS A 14 -2.73 22.18 -38.55
CA CYS A 14 -3.12 21.36 -37.40
C CYS A 14 -2.24 21.67 -36.17
N PHE A 15 -0.94 21.96 -36.36
CA PHE A 15 -0.05 22.41 -35.28
C PHE A 15 -0.47 23.78 -34.74
N ALA A 16 -0.87 24.72 -35.60
CA ALA A 16 -1.38 26.02 -35.18
C ALA A 16 -2.77 25.94 -34.50
N LEU A 17 -3.61 24.97 -34.85
CA LEU A 17 -4.91 24.75 -34.20
C LEU A 17 -4.79 24.06 -32.83
N VAL A 18 -3.76 23.25 -32.60
CA VAL A 18 -3.47 22.70 -31.25
C VAL A 18 -2.91 23.80 -30.33
N PHE A 19 -2.16 24.78 -30.86
CA PHE A 19 -1.77 25.97 -30.10
C PHE A 19 -2.93 26.95 -29.81
N LEU A 20 -4.06 26.84 -30.50
CA LEU A 20 -5.26 27.67 -30.26
C LEU A 20 -6.25 27.03 -29.26
N ILE A 21 -6.01 25.78 -28.84
CA ILE A 21 -6.81 25.08 -27.81
C ILE A 21 -5.98 24.83 -26.52
N GLY A 22 -4.67 25.09 -26.56
CA GLY A 22 -3.84 25.29 -25.37
C GLY A 22 -4.06 26.71 -24.82
N GLY A 23 -4.38 26.81 -23.54
CA GLY A 23 -4.96 27.99 -22.90
C GLY A 23 -4.35 29.33 -23.29
N GLU A 24 -5.23 30.32 -23.48
CA GLU A 24 -4.84 31.72 -23.42
C GLU A 24 -4.04 31.93 -22.12
N LEU A 25 -2.75 32.25 -22.26
CA LEU A 25 -1.94 32.81 -21.18
C LEU A 25 -2.53 34.18 -20.83
N VAL A 26 -3.56 34.18 -19.99
CA VAL A 26 -4.08 35.38 -19.37
C VAL A 26 -3.09 35.78 -18.29
N PHE A 27 -2.22 36.72 -18.60
CA PHE A 27 -1.34 37.35 -17.62
C PHE A 27 -2.16 38.34 -16.79
N ASN A 28 -2.50 38.00 -15.56
CA ASN A 28 -3.08 38.94 -14.63
C ASN A 28 -1.94 39.66 -13.88
N ALA A 29 -1.86 40.98 -14.04
CA ALA A 29 -1.01 41.83 -13.21
C ALA A 29 -1.94 42.59 -12.26
N PHE A 30 -1.81 42.35 -10.96
CA PHE A 30 -2.56 43.06 -9.93
C PHE A 30 -1.62 43.64 -8.87
N THR A 31 -2.02 44.76 -8.29
CA THR A 31 -1.29 45.43 -7.21
C THR A 31 -1.76 44.86 -5.88
N VAL A 32 -0.85 44.30 -5.07
CA VAL A 32 -1.18 43.78 -3.73
C VAL A 32 -1.40 44.96 -2.79
N LYS A 33 -2.57 45.01 -2.14
CA LYS A 33 -2.86 46.05 -1.15
C LYS A 33 -2.24 45.67 0.20
N ALA A 34 -1.33 46.50 0.68
CA ALA A 34 -1.06 46.64 2.10
C ALA A 34 -0.84 48.14 2.39
N SER A 35 -1.85 48.80 2.96
CA SER A 35 -1.72 50.11 3.57
C SER A 35 -1.85 49.92 5.07
N ALA A 36 -0.72 49.86 5.77
CA ALA A 36 -0.65 49.82 7.22
C ALA A 36 0.39 50.83 7.69
N GLU A 37 0.18 51.56 8.79
CA GLU A 37 1.13 52.57 9.31
C GLU A 37 2.45 51.96 9.86
N THR A 38 2.48 50.64 10.06
CA THR A 38 3.62 49.83 10.48
C THR A 38 3.47 48.40 9.92
N VAL A 39 4.53 47.57 9.97
CA VAL A 39 4.39 46.13 9.65
C VAL A 39 3.52 45.45 10.71
N THR A 40 2.26 45.14 10.37
CA THR A 40 1.28 44.45 11.23
C THR A 40 1.35 42.93 11.07
N SER A 41 0.56 42.20 11.85
CA SER A 41 0.35 40.77 11.61
C SER A 41 -0.69 40.58 10.50
N TYR A 42 -0.27 40.11 9.33
CA TYR A 42 -1.18 39.77 8.23
C TYR A 42 -2.08 38.58 8.59
N ASP A 43 -1.66 37.75 9.54
CA ASP A 43 -2.44 36.63 10.08
C ASP A 43 -3.81 37.09 10.64
N ASN A 44 -3.89 38.33 11.14
CA ASN A 44 -5.07 38.88 11.82
C ASN A 44 -5.94 39.77 10.92
N THR A 45 -5.60 39.97 9.65
CA THR A 45 -6.49 40.70 8.73
C THR A 45 -7.71 39.85 8.40
N ARG A 46 -8.86 40.50 8.32
CA ARG A 46 -10.12 39.84 7.98
C ARG A 46 -10.09 39.37 6.54
N ILE A 47 -10.60 38.18 6.28
CA ILE A 47 -10.65 37.63 4.93
C ILE A 47 -11.37 38.57 3.96
N GLU A 48 -12.47 39.20 4.37
CA GLU A 48 -13.26 40.07 3.48
C GLU A 48 -12.48 41.29 2.99
N ASP A 49 -11.57 41.81 3.82
CA ASP A 49 -10.73 42.95 3.45
C ASP A 49 -9.64 42.53 2.45
N ASP A 50 -9.07 41.33 2.64
CA ASP A 50 -8.00 40.80 1.80
C ASP A 50 -8.50 40.48 0.38
N ILE A 51 -9.69 39.90 0.24
CA ILE A 51 -10.26 39.48 -1.06
C ILE A 51 -11.24 40.49 -1.67
N ALA A 52 -11.40 41.69 -1.09
CA ALA A 52 -12.32 42.74 -1.56
C ALA A 52 -12.09 43.21 -3.01
N HIS A 53 -10.95 42.86 -3.60
CA HIS A 53 -10.59 43.21 -4.97
C HIS A 53 -11.08 42.18 -6.01
N LEU A 54 -11.57 41.01 -5.57
CA LEU A 54 -12.08 39.96 -6.46
C LEU A 54 -13.54 40.21 -6.85
N ASP A 55 -13.93 39.76 -8.05
CA ASP A 55 -15.32 39.76 -8.49
C ASP A 55 -16.05 38.51 -7.99
N PHE A 56 -16.89 38.66 -6.97
CA PHE A 56 -17.63 37.56 -6.37
C PHE A 56 -18.72 36.94 -7.25
N THR A 57 -19.06 37.55 -8.40
CA THR A 57 -20.06 36.97 -9.31
C THR A 57 -19.62 35.64 -9.93
N HIS A 58 -18.31 35.36 -9.93
CA HIS A 58 -17.73 34.09 -10.38
C HIS A 58 -17.71 33.00 -9.30
N TYR A 59 -18.00 33.35 -8.04
CA TYR A 59 -17.85 32.46 -6.88
C TYR A 59 -19.20 32.17 -6.22
N VAL A 60 -20.07 31.47 -6.97
CA VAL A 60 -21.44 31.12 -6.58
C VAL A 60 -21.55 29.70 -6.00
N GLN A 61 -22.38 29.53 -4.97
CA GLN A 61 -22.61 28.22 -4.36
C GLN A 61 -22.90 27.13 -5.40
N ASN A 62 -22.17 26.02 -5.32
CA ASN A 62 -22.33 24.84 -6.14
C ASN A 62 -22.04 23.60 -5.28
N SER A 63 -23.07 22.79 -5.03
CA SER A 63 -23.00 21.60 -4.18
C SER A 63 -22.03 20.53 -4.67
N ASN A 64 -21.68 20.56 -5.96
CA ASN A 64 -20.79 19.61 -6.63
C ASN A 64 -19.46 20.26 -7.05
N GLY A 65 -19.23 21.52 -6.70
CA GLY A 65 -17.99 22.21 -7.03
C GLY A 65 -16.81 21.70 -6.20
N LYS A 66 -15.59 21.92 -6.69
CA LYS A 66 -14.35 21.62 -5.97
C LYS A 66 -13.75 22.88 -5.37
N CYS A 67 -13.04 22.75 -4.26
CA CYS A 67 -12.32 23.86 -3.66
C CYS A 67 -11.21 24.37 -4.59
N GLU A 68 -11.07 25.68 -4.74
CA GLU A 68 -10.15 26.31 -5.69
C GLU A 68 -9.34 27.42 -5.02
N VAL A 69 -8.06 27.56 -5.37
CA VAL A 69 -7.27 28.74 -4.97
C VAL A 69 -7.69 29.93 -5.82
N ILE A 70 -8.22 30.95 -5.17
CA ILE A 70 -8.68 32.18 -5.83
C ILE A 70 -7.70 33.33 -5.71
N TYR A 71 -6.86 33.28 -4.68
CA TYR A 71 -5.87 34.31 -4.42
C TYR A 71 -4.69 33.70 -3.67
N PHE A 72 -3.48 34.11 -4.05
CA PHE A 72 -2.23 33.73 -3.41
C PHE A 72 -1.40 34.99 -3.25
N THR A 73 -0.86 35.21 -2.05
CA THR A 73 -0.04 36.40 -1.78
C THR A 73 1.13 36.08 -0.89
N GLU A 74 2.23 36.75 -1.20
CA GLU A 74 3.37 36.89 -0.32
C GLU A 74 3.15 38.08 0.63
N TYR A 75 3.52 37.90 1.89
CA TYR A 75 3.62 39.00 2.85
C TYR A 75 5.05 39.12 3.37
N CYS A 76 5.53 40.37 3.34
CA CYS A 76 6.71 40.82 4.07
C CYS A 76 8.02 40.03 3.87
N TYR A 77 8.29 39.67 2.62
CA TYR A 77 9.66 39.42 2.18
C TYR A 77 10.53 40.64 2.43
N SER A 78 11.63 40.46 3.16
CA SER A 78 12.47 41.55 3.64
C SER A 78 13.83 41.05 4.05
N THR A 79 14.92 41.72 3.64
CA THR A 79 16.26 41.41 4.15
C THR A 79 16.54 42.01 5.54
N ASN A 80 15.59 42.75 6.11
CA ASN A 80 15.71 43.33 7.45
C ASN A 80 15.35 42.27 8.51
N SER A 81 16.27 41.97 9.42
CA SER A 81 16.10 40.92 10.43
C SER A 81 14.97 41.16 11.44
N ASP A 82 14.52 42.40 11.63
CA ASP A 82 13.38 42.71 12.52
C ASP A 82 12.04 42.46 11.82
N VAL A 83 12.05 42.39 10.49
CA VAL A 83 10.86 42.33 9.64
C VAL A 83 10.68 40.95 9.03
N SER A 84 11.77 40.32 8.58
CA SER A 84 11.79 38.99 7.97
C SER A 84 11.11 37.88 8.80
N PRO A 85 11.06 37.92 10.15
CA PRO A 85 10.30 36.94 10.92
C PRO A 85 8.79 36.98 10.67
N LYS A 86 8.27 38.06 10.09
CA LYS A 86 6.84 38.21 9.74
C LYS A 86 6.52 37.72 8.33
N TYR A 87 7.50 37.21 7.59
CA TYR A 87 7.26 36.63 6.27
C TYR A 87 6.22 35.52 6.34
N GLY A 88 5.37 35.45 5.33
CA GLY A 88 4.43 34.35 5.16
C GLY A 88 3.89 34.29 3.74
N LEU A 89 3.45 33.11 3.35
CA LEU A 89 2.67 32.87 2.14
C LEU A 89 1.25 32.51 2.54
N TYR A 90 0.28 33.08 1.83
CA TYR A 90 -1.14 32.93 2.16
C TYR A 90 -1.89 32.45 0.93
N VAL A 91 -2.77 31.48 1.15
CA VAL A 91 -3.65 30.90 0.14
C VAL A 91 -5.08 31.19 0.55
N TYR A 92 -5.87 31.69 -0.39
CA TYR A 92 -7.31 31.91 -0.23
C TYR A 92 -8.05 30.89 -1.06
N ILE A 93 -8.93 30.15 -0.39
CA ILE A 93 -9.66 29.03 -0.98
C ILE A 93 -11.12 29.39 -1.10
N TYR A 94 -11.64 29.26 -2.32
CA TYR A 94 -13.06 29.25 -2.61
C TYR A 94 -13.59 27.84 -2.44
N ASN A 95 -14.58 27.69 -1.56
CA ASN A 95 -15.33 26.48 -1.30
C ASN A 95 -16.76 26.64 -1.84
N PRO A 96 -17.04 26.19 -3.07
CA PRO A 96 -18.36 26.29 -3.66
C PRO A 96 -19.44 25.51 -2.91
N THR A 97 -19.07 24.46 -2.17
CA THR A 97 -20.03 23.60 -1.49
C THR A 97 -20.57 24.18 -0.19
N GLU A 98 -19.86 25.17 0.38
CA GLU A 98 -20.11 25.75 1.71
C GLU A 98 -20.11 24.73 2.86
N ARG A 99 -19.69 23.48 2.60
CA ARG A 99 -19.44 22.47 3.64
C ARG A 99 -18.16 22.84 4.37
N ALA A 100 -18.16 22.74 5.69
CA ALA A 100 -16.99 23.08 6.49
C ALA A 100 -15.75 22.30 6.02
N ILE A 101 -14.64 23.02 5.85
CA ILE A 101 -13.28 22.47 5.73
C ILE A 101 -12.79 22.14 7.15
N ASP A 102 -12.04 21.06 7.31
CA ASP A 102 -11.38 20.73 8.58
C ASP A 102 -10.33 21.81 8.92
N GLU A 103 -10.48 22.51 10.03
CA GLU A 103 -9.64 23.66 10.39
C GLU A 103 -8.38 23.26 11.18
N ASN A 104 -8.21 21.98 11.51
CA ASN A 104 -7.06 21.51 12.28
C ASN A 104 -5.76 21.56 11.45
N ALA A 105 -4.67 21.89 12.13
CA ALA A 105 -3.34 21.93 11.50
C ALA A 105 -2.97 20.58 10.88
N GLY A 106 -2.38 20.62 9.68
CA GLY A 106 -1.92 19.44 8.93
C GLY A 106 -3.01 18.69 8.17
N MET A 107 -4.29 19.06 8.32
CA MET A 107 -5.40 18.41 7.62
C MET A 107 -5.59 18.89 6.18
N ASN A 108 -5.12 20.10 5.88
CA ASN A 108 -5.12 20.66 4.54
C ASN A 108 -3.69 20.98 4.13
N LYS A 109 -3.37 20.78 2.86
CA LYS A 109 -2.01 20.95 2.34
C LYS A 109 -2.04 21.65 0.98
N VAL A 110 -0.93 22.28 0.63
CA VAL A 110 -0.64 22.72 -0.74
C VAL A 110 0.64 22.05 -1.21
N GLU A 111 0.59 21.38 -2.35
CA GLU A 111 1.78 20.88 -3.03
C GLU A 111 2.37 21.99 -3.88
N MET A 112 3.65 22.28 -3.65
CA MET A 112 4.37 23.32 -4.38
C MET A 112 5.84 22.97 -4.60
N ALA A 113 6.46 23.63 -5.58
CA ALA A 113 7.88 23.54 -5.79
C ALA A 113 8.65 24.15 -4.61
N VAL A 114 9.60 23.39 -4.08
CA VAL A 114 10.47 23.77 -2.96
C VAL A 114 11.95 23.80 -3.35
N GLU A 115 12.27 23.37 -4.56
CA GLU A 115 13.63 23.37 -5.10
C GLU A 115 13.62 23.75 -6.58
N TYR A 116 14.60 24.57 -6.97
CA TYR A 116 14.77 25.06 -8.33
C TYR A 116 16.23 24.92 -8.76
N ASN A 117 16.45 24.65 -10.04
CA ASN A 117 17.79 24.68 -10.63
C ASN A 117 18.21 26.12 -11.01
N GLU A 118 19.43 26.27 -11.52
CA GLU A 118 20.00 27.56 -11.95
C GLU A 118 19.18 28.27 -13.05
N ASN A 119 18.37 27.53 -13.81
CA ASN A 119 17.50 28.09 -14.86
C ASN A 119 16.12 28.49 -14.34
N GLY A 120 15.86 28.34 -13.04
CA GLY A 120 14.55 28.60 -12.42
C GLY A 120 13.48 27.54 -12.73
N GLU A 121 13.88 26.37 -13.25
CA GLU A 121 13.00 25.21 -13.42
C GLU A 121 12.87 24.48 -12.08
N ALA A 122 11.65 24.06 -11.72
CA ALA A 122 11.41 23.29 -10.51
C ALA A 122 12.05 21.90 -10.63
N VAL A 123 12.75 21.47 -9.58
CA VAL A 123 13.41 20.16 -9.50
C VAL A 123 13.01 19.36 -8.26
N GLY A 124 12.19 19.94 -7.37
CA GLY A 124 11.68 19.27 -6.19
C GLY A 124 10.36 19.89 -5.76
N TYR A 125 9.42 19.03 -5.35
CA TYR A 125 8.08 19.38 -4.89
C TYR A 125 7.85 18.79 -3.51
N ASP A 126 7.08 19.48 -2.68
CA ASP A 126 6.71 19.03 -1.34
C ASP A 126 5.32 19.56 -0.96
N LYS A 127 4.68 18.91 0.01
CA LYS A 127 3.38 19.32 0.54
C LYS A 127 3.55 20.13 1.82
N ILE A 128 3.18 21.40 1.74
CA ILE A 128 3.21 22.31 2.87
C ILE A 128 1.84 22.35 3.54
N SER A 129 1.83 22.18 4.87
CA SER A 129 0.59 22.25 5.65
C SER A 129 0.00 23.66 5.66
N LEU A 130 -1.33 23.73 5.58
CA LEU A 130 -2.11 24.96 5.65
C LEU A 130 -2.63 25.17 7.07
N GLU A 131 -2.30 26.31 7.65
CA GLU A 131 -2.76 26.79 8.95
C GLU A 131 -3.98 27.69 8.74
N PHE A 132 -5.12 27.30 9.32
CA PHE A 132 -6.34 28.07 9.26
C PHE A 132 -6.20 29.42 9.98
N LEU A 133 -6.66 30.50 9.35
CA LEU A 133 -6.67 31.84 9.95
C LEU A 133 -8.07 32.43 10.07
N ASP A 134 -8.83 32.46 8.97
CA ASP A 134 -10.13 33.12 8.92
C ASP A 134 -11.02 32.51 7.83
N LYS A 135 -12.34 32.72 7.95
CA LYS A 135 -13.32 32.32 6.93
C LYS A 135 -14.53 33.24 6.96
N THR A 136 -15.23 33.26 5.83
CA THR A 136 -16.57 33.85 5.75
C THR A 136 -17.60 33.03 6.52
N GLU A 137 -18.65 33.68 7.04
CA GLU A 137 -19.69 33.03 7.86
C GLU A 137 -20.35 31.80 7.20
N ASN A 138 -20.48 31.84 5.87
CA ASN A 138 -21.06 30.75 5.08
C ASN A 138 -20.04 29.68 4.64
N ASN A 139 -18.81 29.71 5.14
CA ASN A 139 -17.72 28.81 4.72
C ASN A 139 -17.40 28.86 3.22
N ARG A 140 -17.72 29.96 2.51
CA ARG A 140 -17.47 30.04 1.06
C ARG A 140 -16.03 30.39 0.74
N PHE A 141 -15.40 31.18 1.60
CA PHE A 141 -14.01 31.59 1.46
C PHE A 141 -13.26 31.32 2.74
N TYR A 142 -12.06 30.77 2.60
CA TYR A 142 -11.13 30.47 3.67
C TYR A 142 -9.77 31.13 3.40
N LYS A 143 -9.13 31.57 4.47
CA LYS A 143 -7.79 32.12 4.49
C LYS A 143 -6.88 31.16 5.25
N PHE A 144 -5.81 30.74 4.59
CA PHE A 144 -4.79 29.89 5.17
C PHE A 144 -3.41 30.54 5.06
N LYS A 145 -2.55 30.25 6.02
CA LYS A 145 -1.11 30.51 5.98
C LYS A 145 -0.36 29.19 5.78
N LEU A 146 0.78 29.24 5.09
CA LEU A 146 1.68 28.09 5.01
C LEU A 146 2.56 28.02 6.27
N SER A 147 2.54 26.86 6.97
CA SER A 147 3.16 26.68 8.30
C SER A 147 4.68 26.91 8.33
N GLU A 148 5.40 26.43 7.32
CA GLU A 148 6.88 26.45 7.26
C GLU A 148 7.46 27.76 6.73
N SER A 149 6.98 28.90 7.24
CA SER A 149 7.31 30.23 6.71
C SER A 149 8.82 30.52 6.62
N GLN A 150 9.64 30.05 7.56
CA GLN A 150 11.11 30.25 7.53
C GLN A 150 11.83 29.42 6.46
N ARG A 151 11.38 28.17 6.24
CA ARG A 151 11.87 27.32 5.15
C ARG A 151 11.54 27.96 3.80
N LEU A 152 10.29 28.41 3.65
CA LEU A 152 9.79 29.08 2.45
C LEU A 152 10.51 30.41 2.19
N LEU A 153 10.82 31.18 3.23
CA LEU A 153 11.63 32.40 3.10
C LEU A 153 13.04 32.09 2.58
N SER A 154 13.65 31.02 3.08
CA SER A 154 14.99 30.59 2.64
C SER A 154 15.02 30.19 1.17
N ILE A 155 13.95 29.53 0.70
CA ILE A 155 13.75 29.20 -0.73
C ILE A 155 13.59 30.49 -1.54
N ALA A 156 12.75 31.43 -1.09
CA ALA A 156 12.52 32.71 -1.74
C ALA A 156 13.82 33.53 -1.88
N TYR A 157 14.66 33.59 -0.84
CA TYR A 157 15.96 34.27 -0.92
C TYR A 157 16.89 33.65 -1.94
N ARG A 158 16.96 32.31 -1.99
CA ARG A 158 17.82 31.61 -2.93
C ARG A 158 17.40 31.92 -4.36
N TYR A 159 16.11 31.76 -4.66
CA TYR A 159 15.59 32.05 -5.99
C TYR A 159 15.83 33.53 -6.37
N ALA A 160 15.54 34.46 -5.46
CA ALA A 160 15.70 35.90 -5.69
C ALA A 160 17.15 36.34 -5.92
N SER A 161 18.12 35.67 -5.28
CA SER A 161 19.55 35.93 -5.48
C SER A 161 19.97 35.66 -6.93
N ASP A 162 19.39 34.63 -7.54
CA ASP A 162 19.81 34.15 -8.86
C ASP A 162 18.95 34.76 -10.01
N HIS A 163 17.83 35.41 -9.67
CA HIS A 163 16.82 35.87 -10.64
C HIS A 163 16.40 37.33 -10.41
N ASP A 164 17.36 38.24 -10.24
CA ASP A 164 17.13 39.70 -10.17
C ASP A 164 16.09 40.14 -9.12
N GLY A 165 16.02 39.45 -7.99
CA GLY A 165 15.09 39.76 -6.91
C GLY A 165 13.66 39.22 -7.08
N VAL A 166 13.39 38.49 -8.17
CA VAL A 166 12.11 37.80 -8.39
C VAL A 166 11.99 36.61 -7.44
N ARG A 167 10.77 36.29 -7.00
CA ARG A 167 10.48 35.11 -6.16
C ARG A 167 9.40 34.29 -6.84
N LYS A 168 9.71 33.04 -7.15
CA LYS A 168 8.80 32.13 -7.86
C LYS A 168 8.21 31.11 -6.90
N TYR A 169 6.90 30.92 -6.99
CA TYR A 169 6.14 29.91 -6.28
C TYR A 169 5.28 29.14 -7.27
N GLU A 170 5.58 27.86 -7.49
CA GLU A 170 4.82 27.00 -8.38
C GLU A 170 3.94 26.06 -7.55
N LEU A 171 2.63 26.31 -7.55
CA LEU A 171 1.62 25.54 -6.81
C LEU A 171 0.96 24.53 -7.75
N ILE A 172 1.02 23.25 -7.39
CA ILE A 172 0.54 22.15 -8.23
C ILE A 172 -0.89 21.78 -7.89
N LYS A 173 -1.14 21.38 -6.64
CA LYS A 173 -2.46 21.02 -6.09
C LYS A 173 -2.66 21.49 -4.65
N THR A 174 -3.91 21.63 -4.25
CA THR A 174 -4.33 21.74 -2.85
C THR A 174 -5.09 20.50 -2.44
N GLU A 175 -4.80 19.97 -1.27
CA GLU A 175 -5.53 18.88 -0.61
C GLU A 175 -6.40 19.47 0.49
N ILE A 176 -7.71 19.39 0.30
CA ILE A 176 -8.69 19.99 1.20
C ILE A 176 -9.56 18.90 1.79
N LYS A 177 -9.67 18.90 3.12
CA LYS A 177 -10.41 17.90 3.87
C LYS A 177 -11.80 18.38 4.24
N HIS A 178 -12.81 17.61 3.84
CA HIS A 178 -14.20 17.76 4.26
C HIS A 178 -14.65 16.49 4.99
N GLY A 179 -14.85 16.58 6.30
CA GLY A 179 -15.19 15.39 7.10
C GLY A 179 -14.08 14.34 7.01
N SER A 180 -14.37 13.15 6.48
CA SER A 180 -13.39 12.06 6.27
C SER A 180 -12.75 12.05 4.88
N VAL A 181 -13.20 12.92 3.96
CA VAL A 181 -12.77 12.92 2.56
C VAL A 181 -11.74 14.01 2.32
N ILE A 182 -10.62 13.67 1.68
CA ILE A 182 -9.65 14.63 1.15
C ILE A 182 -9.89 14.72 -0.35
N THR A 183 -10.03 15.93 -0.87
CA THR A 183 -10.12 16.18 -2.31
C THR A 183 -8.94 17.00 -2.75
N SER A 184 -8.30 16.58 -3.84
CA SER A 184 -7.27 17.35 -4.52
C SER A 184 -7.88 18.21 -5.61
N ASN A 185 -7.40 19.45 -5.71
CA ASN A 185 -7.65 20.27 -6.88
C ASN A 185 -6.38 20.98 -7.32
N GLY A 186 -6.13 21.03 -8.62
CA GLY A 186 -5.01 21.76 -9.17
C GLY A 186 -5.35 23.24 -9.32
N PRO A 187 -4.78 24.17 -8.53
CA PRO A 187 -4.65 25.50 -9.08
C PRO A 187 -3.61 25.51 -10.20
N SER A 188 -2.68 24.53 -10.26
CA SER A 188 -1.58 24.41 -11.24
C SER A 188 -1.17 25.78 -11.78
N LYS A 189 -0.57 26.59 -10.91
CA LYS A 189 -0.24 28.00 -11.15
C LYS A 189 1.15 28.35 -10.66
N VAL A 190 1.83 29.19 -11.41
CA VAL A 190 3.07 29.85 -11.01
C VAL A 190 2.74 31.27 -10.60
N TYR A 191 3.32 31.72 -9.50
CA TYR A 191 3.28 33.10 -9.04
C TYR A 191 4.70 33.66 -8.95
N GLU A 192 4.94 34.80 -9.60
CA GLU A 192 6.19 35.52 -9.57
C GLU A 192 6.01 36.86 -8.86
N PHE A 193 6.63 37.01 -7.70
CA PHE A 193 6.61 38.24 -6.92
C PHE A 193 7.89 39.04 -7.12
N SER A 194 7.76 40.37 -7.17
CA SER A 194 8.89 41.29 -7.16
C SER A 194 8.55 42.58 -6.39
N GLY A 195 9.58 43.34 -5.98
CA GLY A 195 9.38 44.48 -5.08
C GLY A 195 9.05 44.06 -3.65
N TYR A 196 8.58 45.00 -2.84
CA TYR A 196 8.40 44.84 -1.39
C TYR A 196 7.01 45.30 -0.93
N GLY A 197 6.46 44.59 0.06
CA GLY A 197 5.33 45.08 0.86
C GLY A 197 5.66 46.42 1.52
N ALA A 198 4.65 47.22 1.85
CA ALA A 198 4.86 48.47 2.58
C ALA A 198 5.64 48.18 3.89
N TYR A 199 6.66 48.99 4.18
CA TYR A 199 7.59 48.87 5.30
C TYR A 199 8.45 47.59 5.33
N CYS A 200 8.36 46.73 4.32
CA CYS A 200 9.13 45.48 4.26
C CYS A 200 10.45 45.64 3.50
N ASP A 201 10.72 46.76 2.83
CA ASP A 201 12.03 47.04 2.23
C ASP A 201 13.08 47.46 3.27
N LYS A 202 14.34 47.59 2.84
CA LYS A 202 15.46 47.98 3.71
C LYS A 202 15.24 49.36 4.38
N ASP A 203 14.59 50.27 3.66
CA ASP A 203 14.41 51.68 4.05
C ASP A 203 13.08 51.90 4.82
N ARG A 204 12.28 50.83 5.01
CA ARG A 204 10.95 50.85 5.64
C ARG A 204 10.00 51.88 5.00
N THR A 205 9.99 51.92 3.67
CA THR A 205 9.17 52.82 2.87
C THR A 205 7.67 52.52 3.06
N PRO A 206 6.81 53.51 3.32
CA PRO A 206 5.40 53.29 3.65
C PRO A 206 4.52 52.90 2.44
N ILE A 207 5.11 52.84 1.24
CA ILE A 207 4.42 52.56 -0.01
C ILE A 207 4.83 51.17 -0.48
N SER A 208 3.86 50.30 -0.75
CA SER A 208 4.16 48.99 -1.34
C SER A 208 4.59 49.13 -2.80
N THR A 209 5.65 48.42 -3.16
CA THR A 209 6.11 48.20 -4.53
C THR A 209 5.90 46.74 -4.97
N LEU A 210 5.19 45.96 -4.15
CA LEU A 210 4.98 44.54 -4.37
C LEU A 210 4.09 44.33 -5.60
N THR A 211 4.57 43.52 -6.52
CA THR A 211 3.84 43.11 -7.71
C THR A 211 3.83 41.60 -7.82
N CYS A 212 2.75 41.06 -8.36
CA CYS A 212 2.61 39.63 -8.65
C CYS A 212 2.23 39.46 -10.12
N LYS A 213 2.80 38.44 -10.76
CA LYS A 213 2.33 37.89 -12.03
C LYS A 213 1.99 36.43 -11.82
N ASP A 214 0.86 35.98 -12.33
CA ASP A 214 0.51 34.56 -12.34
C ASP A 214 0.26 34.01 -13.75
N TYR A 215 0.53 32.72 -13.92
CA TYR A 215 0.27 31.95 -15.14
C TYR A 215 0.15 30.45 -14.82
N GLY A 216 -0.32 29.64 -15.78
CA GLY A 216 -0.49 28.19 -15.58
C GLY A 216 0.84 27.47 -15.36
N ALA A 217 0.92 26.65 -14.31
CA ALA A 217 2.00 25.70 -14.08
C ALA A 217 1.81 24.45 -14.94
N ARG A 218 2.93 23.80 -15.27
CA ARG A 218 2.91 22.51 -15.95
C ARG A 218 2.74 21.42 -14.90
N SER A 219 1.68 20.62 -15.02
CA SER A 219 1.40 19.49 -14.13
C SER A 219 0.94 18.26 -14.91
N ILE A 220 0.99 17.10 -14.26
CA ILE A 220 0.50 15.83 -14.80
C ILE A 220 -0.69 15.38 -13.95
N TYR A 221 -1.84 15.18 -14.59
CA TYR A 221 -3.02 14.65 -13.91
C TYR A 221 -2.99 13.12 -13.94
N LEU A 222 -3.01 12.49 -12.76
CA LEU A 222 -3.03 11.04 -12.62
C LEU A 222 -4.32 10.57 -11.96
N SER A 223 -4.83 9.44 -12.45
CA SER A 223 -5.80 8.62 -11.74
C SER A 223 -5.05 7.42 -11.18
N LEU A 224 -4.99 7.30 -9.85
CA LEU A 224 -4.28 6.23 -9.17
C LEU A 224 -5.25 5.09 -8.84
N ASP A 225 -4.76 3.86 -8.97
CA ASP A 225 -5.42 2.65 -8.49
C ASP A 225 -4.32 1.64 -8.10
N HIS A 226 -4.64 0.60 -7.35
CA HIS A 226 -3.65 -0.29 -6.77
C HIS A 226 -3.94 -1.77 -7.05
N THR A 227 -2.91 -2.59 -6.84
CA THR A 227 -2.96 -4.05 -6.85
C THR A 227 -1.86 -4.60 -5.95
N ASN A 228 -2.01 -5.84 -5.51
CA ASN A 228 -0.98 -6.55 -4.76
C ASN A 228 -0.74 -7.93 -5.37
N TYR A 229 0.47 -8.45 -5.18
CA TYR A 229 0.81 -9.83 -5.54
C TYR A 229 1.44 -10.52 -4.34
N ARG A 230 0.82 -11.63 -3.93
CA ARG A 230 1.31 -12.47 -2.84
C ARG A 230 2.16 -13.60 -3.40
N PHE A 231 3.37 -13.72 -2.89
CA PHE A 231 4.26 -14.82 -3.19
C PHE A 231 3.87 -16.07 -2.39
N GLU A 232 4.51 -17.19 -2.71
CA GLU A 232 4.39 -18.42 -1.93
C GLU A 232 4.84 -18.22 -0.48
N ASP A 233 4.33 -19.08 0.40
CA ASP A 233 4.66 -19.08 1.83
C ASP A 233 6.17 -19.24 2.05
N LYS A 234 6.76 -18.31 2.82
CA LYS A 234 8.19 -18.31 3.17
C LYS A 234 8.49 -18.99 4.52
N GLY A 235 7.49 -19.59 5.13
CA GLY A 235 7.50 -20.19 6.46
C GLY A 235 6.81 -19.29 7.51
N ASP A 236 6.49 -19.89 8.66
CA ASP A 236 5.97 -19.20 9.84
C ASP A 236 4.67 -18.40 9.57
N ASN A 237 3.80 -18.93 8.69
CA ASN A 237 2.52 -18.32 8.29
C ASN A 237 2.68 -16.96 7.55
N LEU A 238 3.85 -16.69 6.98
CA LEU A 238 4.17 -15.45 6.30
C LEU A 238 4.30 -15.63 4.78
N LYS A 239 3.78 -14.65 4.05
CA LYS A 239 3.96 -14.48 2.61
C LYS A 239 4.53 -13.10 2.32
N ASP A 240 5.45 -13.00 1.37
CA ASP A 240 5.83 -11.69 0.84
C ASP A 240 4.66 -11.14 0.01
N GLU A 241 4.32 -9.88 0.24
CA GLU A 241 3.31 -9.15 -0.51
C GLU A 241 3.94 -7.95 -1.21
N LEU A 242 3.92 -7.96 -2.53
CA LEU A 242 4.36 -6.84 -3.36
C LEU A 242 3.17 -5.92 -3.65
N ASN A 243 3.28 -4.68 -3.22
CA ASN A 243 2.27 -3.65 -3.39
C ASN A 243 2.64 -2.74 -4.55
N SER A 244 1.67 -2.52 -5.44
CA SER A 244 1.85 -1.70 -6.64
C SER A 244 0.71 -0.72 -6.82
N VAL A 245 1.05 0.46 -7.34
CA VAL A 245 0.10 1.45 -7.86
C VAL A 245 0.23 1.50 -9.37
N TYR A 246 -0.88 1.65 -10.07
CA TYR A 246 -0.89 1.78 -11.52
C TYR A 246 -1.65 3.04 -11.96
N PHE A 247 -1.11 3.68 -12.98
CA PHE A 247 -1.63 4.91 -13.58
C PHE A 247 -1.17 5.02 -15.03
N SER A 248 -1.54 6.09 -15.74
CA SER A 248 -1.12 6.29 -17.13
C SER A 248 -0.64 7.72 -17.36
N VAL A 249 0.42 7.86 -18.15
CA VAL A 249 1.04 9.15 -18.51
C VAL A 249 0.83 9.41 -19.99
N SER A 250 0.47 10.63 -20.39
CA SER A 250 0.34 10.98 -21.81
C SER A 250 1.67 10.81 -22.56
N ASP A 251 1.63 10.20 -23.75
CA ASP A 251 2.79 10.02 -24.62
C ASP A 251 3.45 11.35 -24.99
N SER A 252 2.71 12.46 -24.93
CA SER A 252 3.23 13.80 -25.18
C SER A 252 4.40 14.16 -24.24
N TYR A 253 4.33 13.77 -22.96
CA TYR A 253 5.42 14.02 -22.01
C TYR A 253 6.65 13.19 -22.37
N ILE A 254 6.44 11.96 -22.81
CA ILE A 254 7.54 11.06 -23.19
C ILE A 254 8.21 11.55 -24.48
N GLN A 255 7.43 12.05 -25.44
CA GLN A 255 7.94 12.64 -26.67
C GLN A 255 8.70 13.94 -26.41
N GLU A 256 8.25 14.77 -25.46
CA GLU A 256 8.87 16.06 -25.14
C GLU A 256 10.13 15.91 -24.26
N PHE A 257 10.07 15.07 -23.23
CA PHE A 257 11.09 15.00 -22.17
C PHE A 257 11.88 13.69 -22.11
N GLY A 258 11.47 12.67 -22.88
CA GLY A 258 12.09 11.36 -22.87
C GLY A 258 11.43 10.38 -21.87
N ASN A 259 12.18 9.36 -21.44
CA ASN A 259 11.59 8.27 -20.68
C ASN A 259 11.31 8.67 -19.22
N LEU A 260 10.27 8.10 -18.63
CA LEU A 260 10.03 8.21 -17.19
C LEU A 260 11.18 7.53 -16.43
N GLU A 261 11.93 8.32 -15.67
CA GLU A 261 13.13 7.90 -14.95
C GLU A 261 12.89 7.80 -13.45
N LYS A 262 12.16 8.75 -12.85
CA LYS A 262 11.88 8.73 -11.41
C LYS A 262 10.43 9.04 -11.09
N ILE A 263 9.94 8.48 -9.99
CA ILE A 263 8.63 8.79 -9.41
C ILE A 263 8.85 9.09 -7.93
N ASN A 264 8.44 10.27 -7.48
CA ASN A 264 8.38 10.60 -6.05
C ASN A 264 6.96 10.37 -5.54
N ALA A 265 6.82 9.61 -4.47
CA ALA A 265 5.54 9.30 -3.83
C ALA A 265 5.64 9.39 -2.30
N GLU A 266 4.49 9.61 -1.67
CA GLU A 266 4.35 9.64 -0.23
C GLU A 266 3.17 8.77 0.23
N TRP A 267 3.22 8.28 1.47
CA TRP A 267 2.12 7.58 2.12
C TRP A 267 2.31 7.56 3.65
N TYR A 268 1.30 7.10 4.36
CA TYR A 268 1.42 6.71 5.76
C TYR A 268 1.27 5.20 5.90
N GLU A 269 2.23 4.57 6.55
CA GLU A 269 2.31 3.12 6.68
C GLU A 269 1.90 2.64 8.07
N TYR A 270 0.98 1.67 8.10
CA TYR A 270 0.47 1.06 9.33
C TYR A 270 0.30 -0.45 9.18
N LYS A 271 0.45 -1.18 10.27
CA LYS A 271 0.14 -2.62 10.35
C LYS A 271 -1.24 -2.79 10.99
N THR A 272 -2.10 -3.61 10.42
CA THR A 272 -3.38 -3.94 11.07
C THR A 272 -3.11 -4.78 12.31
N LYS A 273 -4.00 -4.73 13.29
CA LYS A 273 -4.10 -5.84 14.26
C LYS A 273 -4.57 -7.11 13.57
N TYR A 274 -4.48 -8.24 14.27
CA TYR A 274 -5.02 -9.52 13.81
C TYR A 274 -6.50 -9.43 13.44
N MET A 275 -6.83 -9.98 12.27
CA MET A 275 -8.15 -10.02 11.65
C MET A 275 -8.68 -11.44 11.67
N PHE A 276 -9.75 -11.69 12.43
CA PHE A 276 -10.39 -13.00 12.45
C PHE A 276 -11.46 -13.09 11.35
N VAL A 277 -11.39 -14.15 10.54
CA VAL A 277 -12.33 -14.44 9.46
C VAL A 277 -12.94 -15.81 9.71
N THR A 278 -14.27 -15.89 9.70
CA THR A 278 -15.01 -17.13 9.93
C THR A 278 -16.19 -17.26 8.98
N SER A 279 -16.55 -18.50 8.63
CA SER A 279 -17.79 -18.80 7.91
C SER A 279 -18.94 -19.18 8.84
N ASP A 280 -18.66 -19.30 10.14
CA ASP A 280 -19.67 -19.67 11.13
C ASP A 280 -20.48 -18.46 11.61
N ASP A 281 -21.76 -18.53 11.29
CA ASP A 281 -22.79 -17.54 11.63
C ASP A 281 -22.93 -17.33 13.15
N GLY A 282 -22.78 -18.39 13.94
CA GLY A 282 -22.91 -18.36 15.40
C GLY A 282 -21.73 -17.65 16.06
N ALA A 283 -20.52 -18.02 15.64
CA ALA A 283 -19.27 -17.42 16.08
C ALA A 283 -19.22 -15.94 15.72
N TYR A 284 -19.56 -15.60 14.48
CA TYR A 284 -19.60 -14.19 14.07
C TYR A 284 -20.57 -13.37 14.91
N LYS A 285 -21.80 -13.85 15.12
CA LYS A 285 -22.80 -13.14 15.94
C LYS A 285 -22.38 -13.05 17.40
N GLY A 286 -21.85 -14.12 17.97
CA GLY A 286 -21.41 -14.18 19.37
C GLY A 286 -20.20 -13.29 19.65
N LEU A 287 -19.28 -13.16 18.69
CA LEU A 287 -18.08 -12.32 18.80
C LEU A 287 -18.33 -10.85 18.39
N TRP A 288 -19.47 -10.54 17.78
CA TRP A 288 -19.75 -9.20 17.26
C TRP A 288 -19.73 -8.16 18.37
N ASP A 289 -20.44 -8.40 19.47
CA ASP A 289 -20.55 -7.43 20.57
C ASP A 289 -19.27 -7.34 21.43
N MET A 290 -18.31 -8.25 21.21
CA MET A 290 -17.02 -8.25 21.90
C MET A 290 -16.02 -7.28 21.28
N ARG A 291 -16.36 -6.68 20.13
CA ARG A 291 -15.45 -5.78 19.43
C ARG A 291 -15.10 -4.55 20.24
N ASN A 292 -13.82 -4.19 20.24
CA ASN A 292 -13.28 -3.04 20.98
C ASN A 292 -13.43 -3.08 22.50
N ILE A 293 -13.98 -4.14 23.10
CA ILE A 293 -13.94 -4.32 24.54
C ILE A 293 -12.73 -5.15 24.91
N ARG A 294 -12.08 -4.75 26.00
CA ARG A 294 -10.96 -5.51 26.54
C ARG A 294 -11.46 -6.86 26.97
N VAL A 295 -10.78 -7.89 26.52
CA VAL A 295 -11.26 -9.26 26.64
C VAL A 295 -11.39 -9.72 28.11
N ASN A 296 -10.61 -9.17 29.04
CA ASN A 296 -10.76 -9.42 30.49
C ASN A 296 -11.86 -8.59 31.18
N GLU A 297 -12.47 -7.63 30.48
CA GLU A 297 -13.59 -6.81 30.95
C GLU A 297 -14.95 -7.36 30.54
N PHE A 298 -15.02 -8.43 29.73
CA PHE A 298 -16.25 -9.11 29.36
C PHE A 298 -17.08 -9.60 30.55
N SER A 299 -16.41 -9.94 31.67
CA SER A 299 -17.03 -10.28 32.96
C SER A 299 -17.96 -9.21 33.54
N LYS A 300 -17.97 -8.00 32.96
CA LYS A 300 -18.71 -6.82 33.46
C LYS A 300 -19.78 -6.32 32.49
N MET A 301 -19.95 -6.96 31.34
CA MET A 301 -20.97 -6.55 30.35
C MET A 301 -22.37 -6.92 30.83
N ILE A 302 -23.35 -6.06 30.54
CA ILE A 302 -24.76 -6.21 30.97
C ILE A 302 -25.67 -5.91 29.77
N ASP A 303 -26.74 -6.70 29.57
CA ASP A 303 -27.74 -6.50 28.52
C ASP A 303 -28.68 -5.31 28.83
N ASP A 304 -29.52 -4.93 27.86
CA ASP A 304 -30.51 -3.86 28.00
C ASP A 304 -31.54 -4.10 29.14
N SER A 305 -31.60 -5.34 29.65
CA SER A 305 -32.48 -5.78 30.73
C SER A 305 -31.78 -5.85 32.10
N GLY A 306 -30.48 -5.55 32.17
CA GLY A 306 -29.71 -5.58 33.41
C GLY A 306 -29.06 -6.93 33.74
N ASN A 307 -29.06 -7.91 32.84
CA ASN A 307 -28.43 -9.23 33.03
C ASN A 307 -26.97 -9.22 32.57
N VAL A 308 -26.09 -9.90 33.29
CA VAL A 308 -24.66 -9.98 32.93
C VAL A 308 -24.51 -10.82 31.65
N LEU A 309 -23.98 -10.22 30.58
CA LEU A 309 -23.69 -10.85 29.28
C LEU A 309 -22.43 -11.74 29.31
N SER A 310 -21.66 -11.67 30.40
CA SER A 310 -20.34 -12.30 30.52
C SER A 310 -20.33 -13.79 30.23
N ASP A 311 -21.39 -14.50 30.62
CA ASP A 311 -21.38 -15.95 30.63
C ASP A 311 -21.52 -16.54 29.24
N GLU A 312 -22.12 -15.85 28.27
CA GLU A 312 -22.21 -16.29 26.87
C GLU A 312 -21.03 -15.78 26.03
N LEU A 313 -20.60 -14.53 26.24
CA LEU A 313 -19.51 -13.92 25.47
C LEU A 313 -18.13 -14.48 25.84
N THR A 314 -17.89 -14.87 27.09
CA THR A 314 -16.62 -15.50 27.51
C THR A 314 -16.47 -16.96 27.08
N ARG A 315 -17.53 -17.57 26.53
CA ARG A 315 -17.51 -18.95 26.01
C ARG A 315 -16.89 -19.06 24.63
N TRP A 316 -16.95 -18.00 23.83
CA TRP A 316 -16.28 -17.97 22.53
C TRP A 316 -14.77 -17.82 22.71
N ARG A 317 -14.02 -18.73 22.08
CA ARG A 317 -12.56 -18.73 22.12
C ARG A 317 -12.02 -18.96 20.73
N VAL A 318 -10.98 -18.22 20.36
CA VAL A 318 -10.29 -18.34 19.08
C VAL A 318 -8.81 -18.58 19.36
N TYR A 319 -8.25 -19.59 18.70
CA TYR A 319 -6.89 -20.08 18.87
C TYR A 319 -6.22 -20.23 17.51
N TRP A 320 -4.95 -19.85 17.39
CA TRP A 320 -4.20 -20.00 16.15
C TRP A 320 -2.70 -20.19 16.41
N GLU A 321 -1.94 -20.49 15.35
CA GLU A 321 -0.56 -20.99 15.43
C GLU A 321 -0.48 -22.29 16.24
N GLY A 322 -1.26 -23.30 15.85
CA GLY A 322 -1.23 -24.63 16.47
C GLY A 322 -0.03 -25.47 15.97
N MET A 323 0.66 -26.17 16.88
CA MET A 323 1.61 -27.23 16.52
C MET A 323 1.14 -28.60 17.02
N THR A 324 1.30 -29.62 16.18
CA THR A 324 1.18 -31.03 16.57
C THR A 324 2.50 -31.55 17.14
N GLY A 325 2.48 -32.00 18.41
CA GLY A 325 3.42 -32.98 18.97
C GLY A 325 4.92 -32.64 18.92
N VAL A 326 5.49 -32.32 20.08
CA VAL A 326 6.95 -32.34 20.28
C VAL A 326 7.48 -33.74 19.91
N PRO A 327 8.55 -33.88 19.10
CA PRO A 327 9.14 -35.18 18.82
C PRO A 327 9.68 -35.82 20.10
N GLY A 328 8.92 -36.74 20.71
CA GLY A 328 9.33 -37.46 21.91
C GLY A 328 8.22 -37.84 22.88
N ASP A 329 7.08 -37.16 22.85
CA ASP A 329 5.94 -37.45 23.73
C ASP A 329 4.91 -38.34 23.02
N ALA A 330 4.45 -39.38 23.72
CA ALA A 330 3.58 -40.42 23.15
C ALA A 330 2.13 -39.94 22.89
N ASP A 331 1.78 -38.71 23.29
CA ASP A 331 0.39 -38.32 23.54
C ASP A 331 -0.08 -37.05 22.78
N GLY A 332 0.43 -36.81 21.56
CA GLY A 332 -0.28 -36.04 20.52
C GLY A 332 -0.90 -34.67 20.88
N VAL A 333 -0.29 -33.91 21.81
CA VAL A 333 -0.84 -32.63 22.30
C VAL A 333 -0.81 -31.57 21.19
N TYR A 334 -1.95 -30.90 20.96
CA TYR A 334 -2.01 -29.69 20.14
C TYR A 334 -1.74 -28.47 21.01
N GLN A 335 -0.67 -27.73 20.72
CA GLN A 335 -0.32 -26.51 21.46
C GLN A 335 -0.54 -25.26 20.62
N PHE A 336 -1.18 -24.24 21.20
CA PHE A 336 -1.40 -22.94 20.54
C PHE A 336 -0.53 -21.85 21.16
N TYR A 337 -0.03 -20.94 20.31
CA TYR A 337 0.76 -19.79 20.73
C TYR A 337 -0.07 -18.52 20.89
N LYS A 338 -1.24 -18.41 20.24
CA LYS A 338 -2.04 -17.17 20.29
C LYS A 338 -3.52 -17.45 20.51
N THR A 339 -4.17 -16.54 21.25
CA THR A 339 -5.62 -16.63 21.50
C THR A 339 -6.27 -15.27 21.76
N TYR A 340 -7.53 -15.14 21.36
CA TYR A 340 -8.45 -14.16 21.92
C TYR A 340 -9.15 -14.80 23.13
N CYS A 341 -8.68 -14.54 24.36
CA CYS A 341 -9.26 -15.19 25.57
C CYS A 341 -9.47 -14.24 26.75
N GLY A 342 -10.65 -14.31 27.36
CA GLY A 342 -10.99 -13.60 28.60
C GLY A 342 -10.07 -14.04 29.72
N LYS A 343 -9.12 -13.19 30.15
CA LYS A 343 -8.42 -13.44 31.42
C LYS A 343 -9.44 -13.28 32.55
N SER A 344 -10.01 -14.39 33.02
CA SER A 344 -10.77 -14.41 34.26
C SER A 344 -9.87 -13.92 35.38
N ASN A 345 -10.19 -12.76 35.96
CA ASN A 345 -9.53 -12.24 37.15
C ASN A 345 -10.05 -12.88 38.45
N ASN A 346 -10.81 -13.99 38.38
CA ASN A 346 -11.16 -14.70 39.59
C ASN A 346 -9.95 -15.49 40.09
N ALA A 347 -9.24 -14.90 41.05
CA ALA A 347 -8.36 -15.60 41.98
C ALA A 347 -9.09 -16.70 42.80
N ASP A 348 -10.40 -16.89 42.60
CA ASP A 348 -11.25 -17.91 43.24
C ASP A 348 -11.83 -18.95 42.25
N ILE A 349 -11.48 -18.90 40.96
CA ILE A 349 -11.52 -20.12 40.14
C ILE A 349 -10.10 -20.65 40.26
N ASP A 350 -9.93 -21.72 41.05
CA ASP A 350 -8.64 -22.36 41.27
C ASP A 350 -7.75 -22.24 40.03
N ASN A 351 -6.62 -21.56 40.22
CA ASN A 351 -5.55 -21.44 39.22
C ASN A 351 -5.15 -22.81 38.63
N ASP A 352 -5.54 -23.93 39.24
CA ASP A 352 -5.35 -25.29 38.74
C ASP A 352 -6.19 -25.67 37.50
N ARG A 353 -7.20 -24.89 37.08
CA ARG A 353 -8.05 -25.28 35.92
C ARG A 353 -7.77 -24.55 34.60
N LEU A 354 -7.01 -23.46 34.62
CA LEU A 354 -6.63 -22.74 33.38
C LEU A 354 -5.11 -22.58 33.22
N ILE A 355 -4.31 -22.88 34.25
CA ILE A 355 -2.87 -22.55 34.26
C ILE A 355 -1.95 -23.79 34.22
N ASP A 356 -2.44 -25.01 34.44
CA ASP A 356 -1.59 -26.20 34.32
C ASP A 356 -2.06 -27.10 33.16
N GLY A 357 -1.47 -26.85 31.98
CA GLY A 357 -1.39 -27.75 30.83
C GLY A 357 -2.55 -28.72 30.58
N GLY A 358 -3.56 -28.27 29.83
CA GLY A 358 -4.47 -29.18 29.14
C GLY A 358 -5.95 -28.87 29.34
N ILE A 359 -6.68 -28.81 28.23
CA ILE A 359 -8.09 -29.20 28.14
C ILE A 359 -8.15 -30.69 28.58
N LEU A 360 -8.13 -30.94 29.89
CA LEU A 360 -8.13 -32.30 30.46
C LEU A 360 -9.55 -32.71 30.83
N ASN A 361 -10.09 -33.69 30.10
CA ASN A 361 -11.11 -34.57 30.63
C ASN A 361 -10.42 -35.51 31.65
N PRO A 362 -10.79 -35.53 32.94
CA PRO A 362 -10.18 -36.43 33.93
C PRO A 362 -10.33 -37.91 33.59
N ASP A 363 -11.31 -38.25 32.76
CA ASP A 363 -11.71 -39.64 32.48
C ASP A 363 -11.39 -40.11 31.05
N ASP A 364 -10.88 -39.25 30.16
CA ASP A 364 -10.60 -39.60 28.77
C ASP A 364 -9.32 -38.91 28.24
N GLN A 365 -8.24 -39.69 28.06
CA GLN A 365 -6.93 -39.21 27.62
C GLN A 365 -6.82 -38.93 26.11
N SER A 366 -7.94 -38.71 25.41
CA SER A 366 -7.95 -38.82 23.95
C SER A 366 -7.95 -37.51 23.14
N ASN A 367 -7.87 -36.32 23.74
CA ASN A 367 -7.52 -35.06 23.03
C ASN A 367 -6.92 -34.01 24.00
N LEU A 368 -5.59 -33.90 24.04
CA LEU A 368 -4.90 -32.88 24.85
C LEU A 368 -4.67 -31.61 24.02
N TYR A 369 -5.37 -30.52 24.35
CA TYR A 369 -5.07 -29.18 23.83
C TYR A 369 -4.46 -28.31 24.94
N GLY A 370 -3.36 -27.61 24.68
CA GLY A 370 -2.65 -26.80 25.68
C GLY A 370 -2.13 -25.48 25.12
N PHE A 371 -1.69 -24.59 26.01
CA PHE A 371 -0.95 -23.39 25.61
C PHE A 371 0.55 -23.70 25.58
N ALA A 372 1.23 -23.28 24.51
CA ALA A 372 2.67 -23.41 24.43
C ALA A 372 3.38 -22.47 25.40
N ASP A 373 4.63 -22.78 25.75
CA ASP A 373 5.49 -21.84 26.48
C ASP A 373 5.70 -20.57 25.65
N GLY A 374 5.47 -19.40 26.26
CA GLY A 374 5.48 -18.10 25.57
C GLY A 374 4.19 -17.70 24.83
N TRP A 375 3.04 -18.34 25.11
CA TRP A 375 1.76 -17.96 24.52
C TRP A 375 1.36 -16.49 24.75
N GLU A 376 0.66 -15.91 23.77
CA GLU A 376 0.22 -14.52 23.76
C GLU A 376 -1.32 -14.42 23.79
N CYS A 377 -1.84 -13.62 24.73
CA CYS A 377 -3.25 -13.26 24.80
C CYS A 377 -3.49 -11.93 24.06
N ILE A 378 -4.28 -11.97 22.98
CA ILE A 378 -4.69 -10.76 22.27
C ILE A 378 -5.92 -10.17 22.96
N ASN A 379 -5.72 -8.99 23.56
CA ASN A 379 -6.67 -8.39 24.49
C ASN A 379 -7.90 -7.74 23.84
N TYR A 380 -7.93 -7.58 22.53
CA TYR A 380 -9.01 -6.89 21.82
C TYR A 380 -9.27 -7.55 20.47
N LEU A 381 -10.52 -7.93 20.22
CA LEU A 381 -10.99 -8.32 18.89
C LEU A 381 -11.42 -7.05 18.15
N ASN A 382 -10.52 -6.42 17.40
CA ASN A 382 -10.85 -5.19 16.66
C ASN A 382 -11.39 -5.50 15.24
N TRP A 383 -11.07 -6.67 14.70
CA TRP A 383 -11.37 -7.07 13.33
C TRP A 383 -12.06 -8.44 13.29
N LEU A 384 -13.26 -8.46 12.69
CA LEU A 384 -14.08 -9.66 12.59
C LEU A 384 -14.83 -9.66 11.26
N PHE A 385 -14.60 -10.70 10.44
CA PHE A 385 -15.26 -10.87 9.15
C PHE A 385 -16.06 -12.16 9.12
N HIS A 386 -17.26 -12.06 8.53
CA HIS A 386 -18.05 -13.20 8.12
C HIS A 386 -17.92 -13.40 6.62
N VAL A 387 -17.67 -14.63 6.20
CA VAL A 387 -17.61 -15.02 4.79
C VAL A 387 -18.62 -16.13 4.54
N GLU A 388 -19.37 -16.04 3.44
CA GLU A 388 -20.28 -17.14 3.08
C GLU A 388 -19.46 -18.40 2.76
N ASP A 389 -19.98 -19.58 3.11
CA ASP A 389 -19.36 -20.86 2.76
C ASP A 389 -19.52 -21.15 1.26
N VAL A 390 -18.74 -20.42 0.47
CA VAL A 390 -18.64 -20.60 -0.99
C VAL A 390 -17.63 -21.69 -1.30
N THR A 391 -17.97 -22.59 -2.23
CA THR A 391 -17.05 -23.64 -2.67
C THR A 391 -16.00 -23.11 -3.64
N GLY A 392 -14.76 -23.57 -3.52
CA GLY A 392 -13.70 -23.33 -4.51
C GLY A 392 -12.64 -22.33 -4.07
N LYS A 393 -11.90 -21.74 -5.02
CA LYS A 393 -10.71 -20.92 -4.79
C LYS A 393 -10.95 -19.61 -4.02
N ASP A 394 -12.20 -19.15 -3.96
CA ASP A 394 -12.59 -17.91 -3.29
C ASP A 394 -13.11 -18.15 -1.87
N ARG A 395 -13.12 -19.41 -1.40
CA ARG A 395 -13.51 -19.77 -0.03
C ARG A 395 -12.62 -19.01 0.96
N TYR A 396 -13.24 -18.41 1.98
CA TYR A 396 -12.56 -17.61 3.00
C TYR A 396 -11.88 -16.31 2.53
N ARG A 397 -12.02 -15.92 1.26
CA ARG A 397 -11.43 -14.68 0.76
C ARG A 397 -12.25 -13.46 1.20
N VAL A 398 -11.59 -12.40 1.64
CA VAL A 398 -12.24 -11.10 1.94
C VAL A 398 -11.75 -10.06 0.94
N PRO A 399 -12.60 -9.49 0.08
CA PRO A 399 -12.21 -8.40 -0.82
C PRO A 399 -11.64 -7.18 -0.09
N GLY A 400 -10.67 -6.48 -0.70
CA GLY A 400 -10.08 -5.28 -0.08
C GLY A 400 -11.10 -4.15 0.15
N GLU A 401 -12.12 -4.06 -0.72
CA GLU A 401 -13.25 -3.14 -0.53
C GLU A 401 -14.05 -3.43 0.75
N ASP A 402 -14.20 -4.69 1.12
CA ASP A 402 -14.89 -5.09 2.35
C ASP A 402 -14.04 -4.81 3.59
N VAL A 403 -12.72 -5.01 3.50
CA VAL A 403 -11.79 -4.61 4.57
C VAL A 403 -11.86 -3.10 4.79
N LYS A 404 -11.82 -2.31 3.71
CA LYS A 404 -11.95 -0.85 3.79
C LYS A 404 -13.30 -0.42 4.37
N LYS A 405 -14.39 -1.01 3.89
CA LYS A 405 -15.74 -0.74 4.39
C LYS A 405 -15.84 -1.03 5.89
N TYR A 406 -15.27 -2.15 6.34
CA TYR A 406 -15.21 -2.48 7.76
C TYR A 406 -14.47 -1.41 8.56
N MET A 407 -13.33 -0.90 8.09
CA MET A 407 -12.61 0.19 8.75
C MET A 407 -13.47 1.44 8.92
N GLU A 408 -14.24 1.81 7.89
CA GLU A 408 -15.14 2.95 7.90
C GLU A 408 -16.31 2.75 8.87
N GLU A 409 -16.92 1.57 8.89
CA GLU A 409 -18.02 1.20 9.78
C GLU A 409 -17.57 1.14 11.23
N TYR A 410 -16.47 0.44 11.51
CA TYR A 410 -15.87 0.37 12.84
C TYR A 410 -15.56 1.77 13.41
N THR A 411 -15.03 2.67 12.58
CA THR A 411 -14.73 4.04 13.01
C THR A 411 -15.98 4.85 13.33
N LYS A 412 -17.12 4.55 12.70
CA LYS A 412 -18.42 5.16 13.02
C LYS A 412 -19.00 4.59 14.32
N ASP A 413 -18.86 3.28 14.53
CA ASP A 413 -19.35 2.59 15.73
C ASP A 413 -18.60 3.03 16.99
N PHE A 414 -17.32 3.38 16.86
CA PHE A 414 -16.45 3.81 17.97
C PHE A 414 -15.95 5.26 17.81
N PRO A 415 -16.83 6.28 17.89
CA PRO A 415 -16.48 7.66 17.60
C PRO A 415 -15.51 8.30 18.60
N ASN A 416 -15.36 7.70 19.79
CA ASN A 416 -14.44 8.14 20.84
C ASN A 416 -13.02 7.58 20.66
N ASP A 417 -12.80 6.68 19.69
CA ASP A 417 -11.46 6.20 19.35
C ASP A 417 -10.64 7.35 18.74
N THR A 418 -9.34 7.34 19.03
CA THR A 418 -8.41 8.27 18.37
C THR A 418 -8.36 7.95 16.88
N ARG A 419 -8.32 8.97 16.02
CA ARG A 419 -8.32 8.76 14.57
C ARG A 419 -6.95 8.97 13.96
N ILE A 420 -6.45 7.96 13.26
CA ILE A 420 -5.29 8.09 12.39
C ILE A 420 -5.69 8.95 11.19
N LEU A 421 -4.94 10.03 10.96
CA LEU A 421 -5.19 11.01 9.89
C LEU A 421 -6.60 11.61 9.91
N GLY A 422 -7.28 11.54 11.07
CA GLY A 422 -8.69 11.89 11.19
C GLY A 422 -9.66 11.02 10.38
N LYS A 423 -9.20 9.87 9.86
CA LYS A 423 -9.95 8.95 8.98
C LYS A 423 -10.42 7.69 9.68
N TYR A 424 -9.50 6.89 10.23
CA TYR A 424 -9.78 5.54 10.75
C TYR A 424 -9.45 5.44 12.23
N ALA A 425 -10.21 4.65 12.97
CA ALA A 425 -9.99 4.32 14.37
C ALA A 425 -8.59 3.72 14.58
N SER A 426 -7.85 4.25 15.55
CA SER A 426 -6.47 3.85 15.84
C SER A 426 -6.39 2.44 16.41
N SER A 427 -7.44 1.97 17.10
CA SER A 427 -7.47 0.62 17.68
C SER A 427 -7.45 -0.51 16.64
N LEU A 428 -7.70 -0.22 15.36
CA LEU A 428 -7.58 -1.18 14.26
C LEU A 428 -6.11 -1.50 13.91
N PHE A 429 -5.15 -0.70 14.38
CA PHE A 429 -3.76 -0.80 13.98
C PHE A 429 -2.84 -1.16 15.15
N GLU A 430 -1.73 -1.81 14.82
CA GLU A 430 -0.62 -1.99 15.75
C GLU A 430 0.10 -0.66 16.01
N ALA A 431 0.76 -0.57 17.16
CA ALA A 431 1.56 0.59 17.51
C ALA A 431 2.82 0.76 16.64
N SER A 432 3.25 -0.32 15.98
CA SER A 432 4.47 -0.37 15.18
C SER A 432 4.24 -1.12 13.87
N ILE A 433 4.93 -0.69 12.81
CA ILE A 433 5.12 -1.49 11.58
C ILE A 433 6.29 -2.46 11.74
N ASP A 434 6.46 -3.33 10.75
CA ASP A 434 7.54 -4.31 10.69
C ASP A 434 8.92 -3.63 10.78
N GLU A 435 9.87 -4.20 11.54
CA GLU A 435 11.18 -3.58 11.83
C GLU A 435 11.98 -3.23 10.56
N ASN A 436 11.91 -4.08 9.54
CA ASN A 436 12.58 -3.85 8.26
C ASN A 436 11.97 -2.67 7.47
N ARG A 437 10.74 -2.25 7.78
CA ARG A 437 10.05 -1.12 7.13
C ARG A 437 10.34 0.22 7.81
N LYS A 438 10.66 0.24 9.11
CA LYS A 438 10.95 1.47 9.87
C LYS A 438 12.03 2.35 9.26
N ARG A 439 13.01 1.76 8.57
CA ARG A 439 14.07 2.48 7.84
C ARG A 439 13.58 3.43 6.74
N PHE A 440 12.33 3.30 6.32
CA PHE A 440 11.71 4.15 5.30
C PHE A 440 10.87 5.27 5.89
N LEU A 441 10.62 5.26 7.21
CA LEU A 441 9.89 6.33 7.87
C LEU A 441 10.70 7.63 7.81
N TYR A 442 9.99 8.73 7.57
CA TYR A 442 10.59 10.07 7.54
C TYR A 442 11.22 10.44 8.89
N ASP A 443 10.59 10.04 10.00
CA ASP A 443 11.19 10.05 11.34
C ASP A 443 11.64 8.64 11.69
N GLU A 444 12.94 8.39 11.67
CA GLU A 444 13.53 7.08 11.98
C GLU A 444 13.25 6.61 13.41
N ASN A 445 12.83 7.51 14.32
CA ASN A 445 12.43 7.15 15.69
C ASN A 445 10.95 6.80 15.81
N ALA A 446 10.16 7.06 14.77
CA ALA A 446 8.75 6.70 14.75
C ALA A 446 8.58 5.18 14.63
N SER A 447 7.50 4.65 15.22
CA SER A 447 7.18 3.22 15.12
C SER A 447 6.32 2.88 13.91
N CYS A 448 5.62 3.87 13.34
CA CYS A 448 4.78 3.81 12.15
C CYS A 448 4.55 5.23 11.62
N GLY A 449 3.97 5.38 10.43
CA GLY A 449 3.55 6.69 9.91
C GLY A 449 4.18 7.10 8.58
N TYR A 450 4.59 8.36 8.48
CA TYR A 450 4.87 9.03 7.21
C TYR A 450 6.12 8.50 6.50
N VAL A 451 5.98 8.25 5.20
CA VAL A 451 7.05 7.87 4.26
C VAL A 451 7.01 8.80 3.05
N ASN A 452 8.19 9.25 2.61
CA ASN A 452 8.40 9.95 1.35
C ASN A 452 9.55 9.24 0.62
N MET A 453 9.32 8.79 -0.61
CA MET A 453 10.26 7.96 -1.33
C MET A 453 10.32 8.31 -2.81
N GLU A 454 11.54 8.46 -3.31
CA GLU A 454 11.83 8.53 -4.73
C GLU A 454 12.22 7.14 -5.26
N PHE A 455 11.54 6.70 -6.31
CA PHE A 455 11.83 5.47 -7.05
C PHE A 455 12.49 5.82 -8.37
N THR A 456 13.63 5.23 -8.67
CA THR A 456 14.32 5.37 -9.96
C THR A 456 14.12 4.12 -10.82
N ALA A 457 14.05 4.27 -12.13
CA ALA A 457 13.91 3.16 -13.08
C ALA A 457 15.07 2.15 -12.99
N SER A 458 16.26 2.60 -12.58
CA SER A 458 17.44 1.78 -12.33
C SER A 458 17.49 1.12 -10.94
N ASP A 459 16.60 1.51 -10.03
CA ASP A 459 16.53 0.88 -8.72
C ASP A 459 16.06 -0.56 -8.86
N ASN A 460 16.30 -1.32 -7.80
CA ASN A 460 15.98 -2.72 -7.74
C ASN A 460 15.32 -3.04 -6.40
N PHE A 461 14.17 -3.71 -6.43
CA PHE A 461 13.64 -4.37 -5.25
C PHE A 461 14.25 -5.75 -5.12
N ASP A 462 14.87 -6.02 -3.97
CA ASP A 462 15.18 -7.37 -3.55
C ASP A 462 13.92 -7.97 -2.93
N ILE A 463 13.30 -8.93 -3.64
CA ILE A 463 12.25 -9.77 -3.09
C ILE A 463 12.91 -11.06 -2.62
N ASN A 464 12.76 -11.38 -1.33
CA ASN A 464 13.19 -12.68 -0.80
C ASN A 464 12.13 -13.73 -1.16
N ALA A 465 11.99 -14.03 -2.45
CA ALA A 465 11.11 -15.10 -2.91
C ALA A 465 11.68 -16.45 -2.44
N GLY A 466 11.28 -16.87 -1.24
CA GLY A 466 11.60 -18.19 -0.73
C GLY A 466 10.96 -19.23 -1.63
N THR A 467 11.76 -20.04 -2.33
CA THR A 467 11.23 -21.30 -2.85
C THR A 467 10.89 -22.16 -1.64
N SER A 468 9.64 -22.57 -1.50
CA SER A 468 9.22 -23.49 -0.45
C SER A 468 10.17 -24.69 -0.41
N GLN A 469 10.88 -24.86 0.70
CA GLN A 469 11.64 -26.08 0.96
C GLN A 469 11.17 -26.64 2.29
N SER A 470 10.84 -27.93 2.28
CA SER A 470 10.42 -28.64 3.49
C SER A 470 11.43 -28.41 4.61
N ILE A 471 10.95 -28.40 5.86
CA ILE A 471 11.72 -28.21 7.10
C ILE A 471 13.01 -29.04 7.09
N TRP A 472 12.99 -30.22 6.47
CA TRP A 472 14.13 -31.13 6.32
C TRP A 472 15.25 -30.57 5.42
N ASN A 473 14.96 -29.83 4.35
CA ASN A 473 16.02 -29.21 3.54
C ASN A 473 16.65 -27.99 4.24
N ARG A 474 15.88 -27.24 5.03
CA ARG A 474 16.35 -26.09 5.84
C ARG A 474 17.40 -26.53 6.88
N LEU A 475 17.23 -27.74 7.43
CA LEU A 475 18.09 -28.30 8.48
C LEU A 475 19.45 -28.83 7.96
N TRP A 476 19.54 -29.27 6.71
CA TRP A 476 20.74 -29.97 6.20
C TRP A 476 21.53 -29.23 5.10
N PHE A 477 20.92 -28.31 4.36
CA PHE A 477 21.56 -27.71 3.17
C PHE A 477 21.62 -26.17 3.16
N GLY A 478 21.06 -25.51 4.18
CA GLY A 478 20.93 -24.05 4.24
C GLY A 478 19.89 -23.49 3.25
N THR A 479 19.35 -22.32 3.55
CA THR A 479 18.45 -21.58 2.64
C THR A 479 19.21 -21.08 1.43
N LYS A 480 18.76 -21.45 0.23
CA LYS A 480 19.17 -20.77 -1.01
C LYS A 480 18.08 -19.78 -1.39
N TYR A 481 18.36 -18.49 -1.26
CA TYR A 481 17.55 -17.43 -1.81
C TYR A 481 17.99 -17.22 -3.26
N GLU A 482 17.07 -17.28 -4.22
CA GLU A 482 17.29 -16.63 -5.51
C GLU A 482 16.80 -15.19 -5.35
N ASN A 483 17.74 -14.25 -5.24
CA ASN A 483 17.41 -12.84 -5.31
C ASN A 483 16.95 -12.55 -6.74
N VAL A 484 15.65 -12.37 -6.94
CA VAL A 484 15.13 -11.86 -8.20
C VAL A 484 14.95 -10.36 -8.07
N THR A 485 15.71 -9.65 -8.89
CA THR A 485 15.80 -8.20 -8.92
C THR A 485 14.76 -7.65 -9.91
N TYR A 486 13.90 -6.75 -9.47
CA TYR A 486 12.89 -6.12 -10.32
C TYR A 486 12.95 -4.60 -10.27
N SER A 487 12.71 -3.97 -11.43
CA SER A 487 12.57 -2.51 -11.51
C SER A 487 11.25 -2.05 -10.86
N PRO A 488 11.26 -0.91 -10.14
CA PRO A 488 10.06 -0.27 -9.59
C PRO A 488 9.08 0.14 -10.67
N ILE A 489 9.60 0.64 -11.79
CA ILE A 489 8.83 1.34 -12.82
C ILE A 489 8.71 0.42 -14.03
N VAL A 490 7.49 -0.04 -14.30
CA VAL A 490 7.21 -0.90 -15.45
C VAL A 490 6.18 -0.23 -16.33
N THR A 491 6.46 -0.16 -17.64
CA THR A 491 5.49 0.32 -18.63
C THR A 491 4.82 -0.87 -19.32
N LEU A 492 3.51 -0.77 -19.57
CA LEU A 492 2.75 -1.80 -20.27
C LEU A 492 2.64 -1.47 -21.76
N THR A 493 2.81 -2.48 -22.61
CA THR A 493 2.68 -2.35 -24.06
C THR A 493 1.40 -2.99 -24.59
N SER A 494 1.05 -2.71 -25.85
CA SER A 494 -0.07 -3.39 -26.52
C SER A 494 0.14 -4.91 -26.69
N GLY A 495 1.38 -5.40 -26.56
CA GLY A 495 1.68 -6.83 -26.54
C GLY A 495 1.36 -7.46 -25.19
N ASP A 496 1.59 -6.74 -24.11
CA ASP A 496 1.42 -7.22 -22.75
C ASP A 496 -0.05 -7.46 -22.40
N VAL A 497 -0.93 -6.54 -22.80
CA VAL A 497 -2.38 -6.68 -22.57
C VAL A 497 -3.03 -7.82 -23.37
N LYS A 498 -2.28 -8.49 -24.26
CA LYS A 498 -2.74 -9.68 -25.02
C LYS A 498 -2.33 -11.00 -24.38
N LEU A 499 -1.51 -10.97 -23.34
CA LEU A 499 -1.13 -12.17 -22.59
C LEU A 499 -2.38 -12.81 -21.93
N SER A 500 -2.33 -14.11 -21.65
CA SER A 500 -3.34 -14.73 -20.79
C SER A 500 -3.28 -14.12 -19.39
N ASP A 501 -4.38 -14.18 -18.65
CA ASP A 501 -4.45 -13.52 -17.34
C ASP A 501 -3.40 -14.06 -16.37
N GLU A 502 -3.18 -15.39 -16.36
CA GLU A 502 -2.11 -16.03 -15.59
C GLU A 502 -0.71 -15.55 -16.01
N ALA A 503 -0.44 -15.46 -17.32
CA ALA A 503 0.86 -15.01 -17.81
C ALA A 503 1.09 -13.52 -17.52
N PHE A 504 0.03 -12.70 -17.57
CA PHE A 504 0.09 -11.29 -17.23
C PHE A 504 0.36 -11.11 -15.73
N SER A 505 -0.41 -11.79 -14.86
CA SER A 505 -0.24 -11.78 -13.42
C SER A 505 1.19 -12.15 -13.02
N LYS A 506 1.70 -13.28 -13.51
CA LYS A 506 3.07 -13.75 -13.20
C LYS A 506 4.17 -12.85 -13.77
N LYS A 507 3.98 -12.29 -14.97
CA LYS A 507 4.99 -11.41 -15.59
C LYS A 507 5.10 -10.07 -14.87
N PHE A 508 3.97 -9.50 -14.45
CA PHE A 508 3.92 -8.16 -13.88
C PHE A 508 3.80 -8.13 -12.36
N TYR A 509 3.57 -9.27 -11.71
CA TYR A 509 3.26 -9.41 -10.29
C TYR A 509 2.04 -8.56 -9.93
N VAL A 510 0.93 -8.90 -10.56
CA VAL A 510 -0.39 -8.26 -10.38
C VAL A 510 -1.35 -9.32 -9.85
N GLY A 511 -2.16 -8.97 -8.84
CA GLY A 511 -3.15 -9.88 -8.27
C GLY A 511 -4.10 -10.40 -9.35
N GLU A 512 -4.38 -11.70 -9.37
CA GLU A 512 -5.16 -12.34 -10.42
C GLU A 512 -6.56 -11.71 -10.61
N GLU A 513 -7.15 -11.24 -9.51
CA GLU A 513 -8.42 -10.53 -9.44
C GLU A 513 -8.40 -9.17 -10.17
N ASP A 514 -7.24 -8.53 -10.23
CA ASP A 514 -7.09 -7.18 -10.78
C ASP A 514 -6.70 -7.20 -12.25
N VAL A 515 -6.21 -8.34 -12.76
CA VAL A 515 -5.68 -8.48 -14.13
C VAL A 515 -6.69 -8.02 -15.17
N ALA A 516 -7.96 -8.43 -15.04
CA ALA A 516 -9.00 -8.06 -16.00
C ALA A 516 -9.22 -6.54 -16.05
N ARG A 517 -9.30 -5.90 -14.89
CA ARG A 517 -9.46 -4.44 -14.74
C ARG A 517 -8.24 -3.68 -15.29
N ILE A 518 -7.04 -4.10 -14.91
CA ILE A 518 -5.79 -3.47 -15.34
C ILE A 518 -5.61 -3.59 -16.85
N LYS A 519 -5.82 -4.77 -17.44
CA LYS A 519 -5.72 -4.96 -18.90
C LYS A 519 -6.74 -4.12 -19.67
N LEU A 520 -7.96 -4.00 -19.14
CA LEU A 520 -9.00 -3.16 -19.73
C LEU A 520 -8.57 -1.68 -19.73
N ASN A 521 -8.15 -1.16 -18.58
CA ASN A 521 -7.70 0.23 -18.43
C ASN A 521 -6.46 0.51 -19.28
N ALA A 522 -5.44 -0.35 -19.22
CA ALA A 522 -4.23 -0.23 -20.03
C ALA A 522 -4.53 -0.24 -21.54
N THR A 523 -5.46 -1.09 -22.00
CA THR A 523 -5.87 -1.12 -23.41
C THR A 523 -6.51 0.20 -23.83
N LYS A 524 -7.37 0.78 -22.98
CA LYS A 524 -7.99 2.08 -23.23
C LYS A 524 -6.93 3.18 -23.28
N ASP A 525 -6.07 3.27 -22.28
CA ASP A 525 -5.05 4.31 -22.18
C ASP A 525 -4.04 4.26 -23.35
N LEU A 526 -3.65 3.06 -23.79
CA LEU A 526 -2.81 2.88 -24.98
C LEU A 526 -3.50 3.38 -26.26
N ASN A 527 -4.82 3.20 -26.40
CA ASN A 527 -5.57 3.71 -27.54
C ASN A 527 -5.74 5.25 -27.50
N ASP A 528 -5.72 5.82 -26.29
CA ASP A 528 -5.82 7.26 -26.05
C ASP A 528 -4.46 7.99 -26.14
N GLY A 529 -3.38 7.29 -26.53
CA GLY A 529 -2.04 7.88 -26.66
C GLY A 529 -1.38 8.15 -25.30
N LYS A 530 -1.58 7.24 -24.35
CA LYS A 530 -0.91 7.24 -23.05
C LYS A 530 -0.12 5.95 -22.85
N VAL A 531 0.89 6.02 -22.00
CA VAL A 531 1.65 4.88 -21.49
C VAL A 531 1.13 4.48 -20.11
N PRO A 532 0.56 3.27 -19.96
CA PRO A 532 0.26 2.71 -18.65
C PRO A 532 1.56 2.35 -17.92
N VAL A 533 1.61 2.74 -16.65
CA VAL A 533 2.74 2.57 -15.74
C VAL A 533 2.28 1.78 -14.51
N LEU A 534 3.07 0.80 -14.12
CA LEU A 534 2.98 0.08 -12.86
C LEU A 534 4.19 0.47 -12.01
N LEU A 535 3.92 1.11 -10.87
CA LEU A 535 4.90 1.43 -9.84
C LEU A 535 4.79 0.41 -8.71
N ARG A 536 5.82 -0.41 -8.56
CA ARG A 536 6.04 -1.25 -7.38
C ARG A 536 6.70 -0.38 -6.32
N PHE A 537 6.10 -0.27 -5.14
CA PHE A 537 6.57 0.69 -4.13
C PHE A 537 6.90 0.05 -2.78
N ALA A 538 6.32 -1.11 -2.45
CA ALA A 538 6.57 -1.77 -1.18
C ALA A 538 6.49 -3.30 -1.28
N VAL A 539 7.41 -3.96 -0.58
CA VAL A 539 7.30 -5.38 -0.21
C VAL A 539 7.06 -5.44 1.30
N THR A 540 6.02 -6.14 1.71
CA THR A 540 5.57 -6.26 3.11
C THR A 540 5.24 -7.69 3.49
N ASP A 541 5.21 -7.97 4.78
CA ASP A 541 4.82 -9.29 5.27
C ASP A 541 3.29 -9.37 5.39
N TYR A 542 2.70 -10.31 4.67
CA TYR A 542 1.31 -10.74 4.85
C TYR A 542 1.30 -11.99 5.73
N TYR A 543 0.57 -11.93 6.84
CA TYR A 543 0.43 -13.04 7.77
C TYR A 543 -0.94 -13.68 7.61
N SER A 544 -1.00 -15.02 7.59
CA SER A 544 -2.25 -15.76 7.64
C SER A 544 -2.05 -17.14 8.27
N SER A 545 -2.84 -17.48 9.29
CA SER A 545 -2.75 -18.77 10.00
C SER A 545 -4.14 -19.35 10.23
N THR A 546 -4.26 -20.67 10.19
CA THR A 546 -5.52 -21.37 10.45
C THR A 546 -5.98 -21.06 11.86
N ALA A 547 -7.28 -20.85 12.03
CA ALA A 547 -7.84 -20.52 13.32
C ALA A 547 -8.86 -21.58 13.72
N HIS A 548 -8.66 -22.13 14.90
CA HIS A 548 -9.63 -22.96 15.56
C HIS A 548 -10.45 -22.09 16.49
N PHE A 549 -11.76 -22.29 16.52
CA PHE A 549 -12.59 -21.62 17.48
C PHE A 549 -13.63 -22.57 18.04
N ASP A 550 -14.14 -22.24 19.21
CA ASP A 550 -15.13 -23.08 19.88
C ASP A 550 -16.07 -22.21 20.72
N TYR A 551 -17.29 -22.72 20.90
CA TYR A 551 -18.23 -22.25 21.90
C TYR A 551 -18.17 -23.21 23.10
N ALA A 552 -17.49 -22.78 24.16
CA ALA A 552 -17.33 -23.60 25.35
C ALA A 552 -18.68 -23.83 26.06
N GLU A 553 -19.36 -24.95 25.80
CA GLU A 553 -20.48 -25.43 26.63
C GLU A 553 -19.97 -25.88 28.01
N GLU A 554 -20.81 -25.81 29.05
CA GLU A 554 -20.50 -26.40 30.36
C GLU A 554 -20.21 -27.90 30.18
N ASN A 555 -18.92 -28.26 30.08
CA ASN A 555 -18.35 -29.61 29.94
C ASN A 555 -18.13 -30.17 28.52
N ALA A 556 -18.08 -29.35 27.46
CA ALA A 556 -17.64 -29.81 26.13
C ALA A 556 -16.12 -29.55 25.94
N PHE A 557 -15.38 -30.61 25.58
CA PHE A 557 -13.92 -30.62 25.38
C PHE A 557 -13.55 -30.76 23.89
N GLU A 558 -14.50 -30.54 22.98
CA GLU A 558 -14.32 -30.73 21.54
C GLU A 558 -14.04 -29.40 20.85
N MET A 559 -12.79 -29.17 20.44
CA MET A 559 -12.50 -28.07 19.51
C MET A 559 -13.16 -28.38 18.16
N SER A 560 -13.85 -27.40 17.55
CA SER A 560 -14.34 -27.56 16.19
C SER A 560 -13.16 -27.71 15.21
N GLY A 561 -13.48 -28.11 13.97
CA GLY A 561 -12.49 -28.10 12.89
C GLY A 561 -11.94 -26.70 12.61
N GLU A 562 -11.01 -26.58 11.67
CA GLU A 562 -10.58 -25.27 11.17
C GLU A 562 -11.74 -24.64 10.38
N ASP A 563 -12.50 -23.74 11.01
CA ASP A 563 -13.67 -23.08 10.40
C ASP A 563 -13.38 -21.60 10.05
N GLY A 564 -12.12 -21.18 10.13
CA GLY A 564 -11.68 -19.82 9.87
C GLY A 564 -10.16 -19.63 9.86
N TYR A 565 -9.73 -18.38 9.79
CA TYR A 565 -8.32 -18.00 9.86
C TYR A 565 -8.13 -16.63 10.50
N VAL A 566 -6.90 -16.40 10.96
CA VAL A 566 -6.45 -15.07 11.39
C VAL A 566 -5.46 -14.54 10.36
N ALA A 567 -5.60 -13.28 9.98
CA ALA A 567 -4.68 -12.59 9.08
C ALA A 567 -4.18 -11.26 9.63
N GLN A 568 -3.04 -10.80 9.12
CA GLN A 568 -2.49 -9.48 9.39
C GLN A 568 -1.84 -8.93 8.12
N GLN A 569 -2.03 -7.63 7.85
CA GLN A 569 -1.46 -6.99 6.66
C GLN A 569 -0.92 -5.60 6.97
N THR A 570 -0.11 -5.07 6.07
CA THR A 570 0.28 -3.66 6.06
C THR A 570 -0.66 -2.89 5.15
N VAL A 571 -1.10 -1.71 5.59
CA VAL A 571 -1.90 -0.78 4.79
C VAL A 571 -1.13 0.51 4.55
N PHE A 572 -1.43 1.17 3.43
CA PHE A 572 -0.83 2.44 3.05
C PHE A 572 -1.92 3.49 2.87
N LEU A 573 -1.98 4.44 3.80
CA LEU A 573 -3.01 5.47 3.84
C LEU A 573 -2.53 6.75 3.18
N ASN A 574 -3.43 7.46 2.49
CA ASN A 574 -3.12 8.66 1.72
C ASN A 574 -1.91 8.48 0.77
N PHE A 575 -1.79 7.32 0.12
CA PHE A 575 -0.78 7.13 -0.92
C PHE A 575 -1.02 8.14 -2.04
N ASP A 576 0.03 8.85 -2.43
CA ASP A 576 -0.03 9.86 -3.45
C ASP A 576 1.28 10.01 -4.21
N VAL A 577 1.19 10.40 -5.48
CA VAL A 577 2.35 10.69 -6.32
C VAL A 577 2.56 12.21 -6.33
N ILE A 578 3.77 12.64 -6.00
CA ILE A 578 4.17 14.04 -5.89
C ILE A 578 4.72 14.56 -7.22
N SER A 579 5.64 13.81 -7.82
CA SER A 579 6.28 14.25 -9.06
C SER A 579 6.76 13.09 -9.92
N LEU A 580 6.86 13.37 -11.21
CA LEU A 580 7.47 12.50 -12.21
C LEU A 580 8.71 13.18 -12.79
N THR A 581 9.82 12.46 -12.85
CA THR A 581 11.05 12.91 -13.48
C THR A 581 11.26 12.18 -14.79
N PHE A 582 11.38 12.93 -15.87
CA PHE A 582 11.66 12.42 -17.21
C PHE A 582 13.11 12.68 -17.57
N LYS A 583 13.72 11.73 -18.25
CA LYS A 583 15.10 11.82 -18.73
C LYS A 583 15.12 11.78 -20.25
N SER A 584 15.71 12.82 -20.81
CA SER A 584 15.91 12.98 -22.26
C SER A 584 16.66 11.80 -22.88
N ALA A 585 16.41 11.55 -24.16
CA ALA A 585 17.00 10.42 -24.88
C ALA A 585 18.54 10.47 -24.97
N ASP A 586 19.14 11.66 -24.85
CA ASP A 586 20.60 11.84 -24.78
C ASP A 586 21.17 11.63 -23.36
N GLY A 587 20.30 11.50 -22.35
CA GLY A 587 20.64 11.22 -20.97
C GLY A 587 21.13 12.41 -20.15
N TYR A 588 21.19 13.63 -20.72
CA TYR A 588 21.82 14.78 -20.07
C TYR A 588 20.84 15.72 -19.37
N LYS A 589 19.58 15.79 -19.82
CA LYS A 589 18.55 16.63 -19.20
C LYS A 589 17.52 15.77 -18.47
N GLU A 590 17.31 16.07 -17.19
CA GLU A 590 16.15 15.64 -16.39
C GLU A 590 15.12 16.77 -16.32
N THR A 591 13.83 16.42 -16.29
CA THR A 591 12.74 17.39 -16.13
C THR A 591 11.75 16.83 -15.13
N VAL A 592 11.53 17.57 -14.03
CA VAL A 592 10.64 17.19 -12.94
C VAL A 592 9.31 17.93 -13.09
N ILE A 593 8.21 17.19 -13.09
CA ILE A 593 6.86 17.75 -13.24
C ILE A 593 6.01 17.30 -12.05
N GLY A 594 5.36 18.26 -11.38
CA GLY A 594 4.46 17.99 -10.27
C GLY A 594 3.17 17.30 -10.72
N VAL A 595 2.57 16.54 -9.82
CA VAL A 595 1.44 15.65 -10.12
C VAL A 595 0.15 16.11 -9.41
N VAL A 596 -0.93 16.16 -10.17
CA VAL A 596 -2.28 16.34 -9.64
C VAL A 596 -2.99 14.99 -9.58
N SER A 597 -3.15 14.46 -8.37
CA SER A 597 -3.86 13.22 -8.07
C SER A 597 -4.60 13.34 -6.74
N ASP A 598 -5.72 12.62 -6.63
CA ASP A 598 -6.40 12.39 -5.35
C ASP A 598 -5.65 11.27 -4.60
N PRO A 599 -5.25 11.47 -3.34
CA PRO A 599 -4.63 10.42 -2.54
C PRO A 599 -5.56 9.21 -2.37
N ILE A 600 -5.01 8.00 -2.44
CA ILE A 600 -5.75 6.75 -2.27
C ILE A 600 -5.32 6.02 -0.99
N ASP A 601 -6.26 5.30 -0.36
CA ASP A 601 -5.93 4.37 0.71
C ASP A 601 -5.79 2.97 0.07
N ILE A 602 -4.62 2.36 0.20
CA ILE A 602 -4.27 1.03 -0.32
C ILE A 602 -4.49 0.01 0.80
N ILE A 603 -5.56 -0.76 0.64
CA ILE A 603 -6.00 -1.79 1.58
C ILE A 603 -6.26 -3.07 0.77
N ASN A 604 -5.45 -4.10 0.99
CA ASN A 604 -5.56 -5.33 0.21
C ASN A 604 -6.62 -6.26 0.79
N GLY A 605 -7.17 -7.14 -0.04
CA GLY A 605 -8.10 -8.17 0.42
C GLY A 605 -7.40 -9.28 1.20
N LEU A 606 -8.09 -10.03 2.05
CA LEU A 606 -7.52 -11.14 2.82
C LEU A 606 -7.55 -12.45 2.02
N THR A 607 -6.49 -13.24 2.14
CA THR A 607 -6.38 -14.59 1.57
C THR A 607 -6.09 -15.59 2.68
N PRO A 608 -6.80 -16.74 2.72
CA PRO A 608 -6.55 -17.77 3.72
C PRO A 608 -5.13 -18.37 3.58
N PRO A 609 -4.58 -18.95 4.65
CA PRO A 609 -3.38 -19.80 4.56
C PRO A 609 -3.59 -21.00 3.64
N ASP A 610 -2.48 -21.53 3.14
CA ASP A 610 -2.48 -22.72 2.29
C ASP A 610 -2.93 -23.94 3.12
N GLY A 611 -3.88 -24.72 2.61
CA GLY A 611 -4.39 -25.93 3.29
C GLY A 611 -5.78 -25.81 3.92
N LEU A 612 -6.30 -24.60 4.20
CA LEU A 612 -7.69 -24.42 4.66
C LEU A 612 -8.73 -24.74 3.57
N VAL A 613 -8.36 -24.49 2.32
CA VAL A 613 -9.19 -24.80 1.16
C VAL A 613 -8.63 -26.07 0.56
N GLU A 614 -9.34 -27.20 0.70
CA GLU A 614 -8.98 -28.44 0.02
C GLU A 614 -8.96 -28.20 -1.49
N ASP A 615 -7.75 -28.13 -2.03
CA ASP A 615 -7.54 -27.89 -3.45
C ASP A 615 -7.99 -29.14 -4.21
N GLN A 616 -9.11 -29.04 -4.96
CA GLN A 616 -9.68 -30.18 -5.70
C GLN A 616 -8.77 -30.72 -6.82
N ASN A 617 -7.51 -30.28 -6.91
CA ASN A 617 -6.51 -30.70 -7.89
C ASN A 617 -6.21 -32.22 -7.91
N TRP A 618 -6.66 -33.00 -6.92
CA TRP A 618 -6.55 -34.48 -6.95
C TRP A 618 -7.24 -35.12 -8.16
N PHE A 619 -8.30 -34.51 -8.72
CA PHE A 619 -8.92 -35.03 -9.95
C PHE A 619 -7.96 -34.98 -11.15
N ARG A 620 -7.06 -33.97 -11.23
CA ARG A 620 -6.05 -33.87 -12.29
C ARG A 620 -4.99 -34.96 -12.16
N ILE A 621 -4.64 -35.32 -10.94
CA ILE A 621 -3.76 -36.47 -10.66
C ILE A 621 -4.45 -37.77 -11.09
N ILE A 622 -5.73 -37.95 -10.79
CA ILE A 622 -6.50 -39.12 -11.26
C ILE A 622 -6.60 -39.16 -12.78
N VAL A 623 -6.92 -38.05 -13.44
CA VAL A 623 -6.97 -37.98 -14.90
C VAL A 623 -5.58 -38.26 -15.50
N GLY A 624 -4.52 -37.73 -14.90
CA GLY A 624 -3.13 -38.03 -15.29
C GLY A 624 -2.77 -39.50 -15.11
N LEU A 625 -3.17 -40.13 -14.01
CA LEU A 625 -2.96 -41.57 -13.75
C LEU A 625 -3.80 -42.45 -14.69
N VAL A 626 -5.03 -42.05 -15.02
CA VAL A 626 -5.88 -42.73 -16.00
C VAL A 626 -5.28 -42.62 -17.40
N LEU A 627 -4.80 -41.44 -17.80
CA LEU A 627 -4.10 -41.25 -19.09
C LEU A 627 -2.79 -42.05 -19.13
N LEU A 628 -2.01 -42.08 -18.06
CA LEU A 628 -0.79 -42.89 -17.94
C LEU A 628 -1.13 -44.39 -18.05
N PHE A 629 -2.21 -44.84 -17.42
CA PHE A 629 -2.69 -46.22 -17.52
C PHE A 629 -3.11 -46.57 -18.96
N PHE A 630 -3.82 -45.68 -19.66
CA PHE A 630 -4.16 -45.86 -21.07
C PHE A 630 -2.92 -45.89 -21.97
N VAL A 631 -1.91 -45.04 -21.72
CA VAL A 631 -0.62 -45.05 -22.43
C VAL A 631 0.09 -46.39 -22.20
N ILE A 632 0.15 -46.89 -20.96
CA ILE A 632 0.77 -48.19 -20.65
C ILE A 632 0.04 -49.35 -21.36
N ILE A 633 -1.29 -49.31 -21.46
CA ILE A 633 -2.07 -50.32 -22.20
C ILE A 633 -1.82 -50.23 -23.71
N ILE A 634 -1.83 -49.03 -24.29
CA ILE A 634 -1.64 -48.81 -25.73
C ILE A 634 -0.21 -49.19 -26.15
N PHE A 635 0.79 -48.88 -25.31
CA PHE A 635 2.20 -49.17 -25.58
C PHE A 635 2.66 -50.55 -25.08
N ARG A 636 1.79 -51.35 -24.44
CA ARG A 636 2.11 -52.70 -23.94
C ARG A 636 2.71 -53.63 -25.00
N GLU A 637 2.12 -53.66 -26.19
CA GLU A 637 2.61 -54.52 -27.29
C GLU A 637 3.90 -54.03 -27.95
N PRO A 638 4.04 -52.75 -28.35
CA PRO A 638 5.28 -52.26 -28.95
C PRO A 638 6.45 -52.22 -27.95
N LEU A 639 6.21 -51.87 -26.68
CA LEU A 639 7.24 -51.84 -25.63
C LEU A 639 7.68 -53.27 -25.23
N GLY A 640 6.76 -54.23 -25.20
CA GLY A 640 7.07 -55.64 -24.98
C GLY A 640 7.97 -56.24 -26.07
N LYS A 641 7.73 -55.90 -27.35
CA LYS A 641 8.60 -56.31 -28.46
C LYS A 641 9.98 -55.66 -28.41
N LEU A 642 10.07 -54.40 -27.97
CA LEU A 642 11.33 -53.66 -27.86
C LEU A 642 12.19 -54.16 -26.68
N LEU A 643 11.57 -54.50 -25.55
CA LEU A 643 12.25 -55.10 -24.39
C LEU A 643 12.65 -56.57 -24.64
N HIS A 644 11.85 -57.34 -25.39
CA HIS A 644 12.22 -58.70 -25.79
C HIS A 644 13.46 -58.71 -26.70
N ASN A 645 13.51 -57.79 -27.67
CA ASN A 645 14.68 -57.61 -28.54
C ASN A 645 15.91 -57.07 -27.79
N ALA A 646 15.71 -56.29 -26.72
CA ALA A 646 16.81 -55.84 -25.84
C ALA A 646 17.34 -56.97 -24.93
N PHE A 647 16.49 -57.92 -24.52
CA PHE A 647 16.89 -59.05 -23.67
C PHE A 647 17.65 -60.16 -24.43
N GLU A 648 17.40 -60.35 -25.73
CA GLU A 648 18.23 -61.24 -26.56
C GLU A 648 19.65 -60.68 -26.81
N GLY A 649 19.86 -59.37 -26.65
CA GLY A 649 21.19 -58.75 -26.70
C GLY A 649 22.01 -58.88 -25.41
N ILE A 650 21.36 -59.10 -24.26
CA ILE A 650 22.01 -59.08 -22.94
C ILE A 650 22.47 -60.49 -22.49
N SER A 651 21.91 -61.57 -23.05
CA SER A 651 22.32 -62.93 -22.66
C SER A 651 23.73 -63.32 -23.14
N VAL A 652 24.29 -62.62 -24.16
CA VAL A 652 25.65 -62.88 -24.68
C VAL A 652 26.73 -62.13 -23.87
N ALA A 653 26.39 -61.00 -23.25
CA ALA A 653 27.34 -60.23 -22.43
C ALA A 653 27.53 -60.80 -21.01
N ALA A 654 26.48 -61.41 -20.43
CA ALA A 654 26.53 -61.95 -19.07
C ALA A 654 27.48 -63.16 -18.92
N SER A 655 27.63 -64.01 -19.96
CA SER A 655 28.55 -65.15 -19.91
C SER A 655 30.03 -64.75 -20.02
N GLY A 656 30.33 -63.66 -20.73
CA GLY A 656 31.69 -63.12 -20.87
C GLY A 656 32.21 -62.46 -19.58
N VAL A 657 31.33 -61.74 -18.87
CA VAL A 657 31.69 -61.08 -17.60
C VAL A 657 31.89 -62.10 -16.47
N ILE A 658 31.06 -63.15 -16.39
CA ILE A 658 31.25 -64.22 -15.40
C ILE A 658 32.55 -64.99 -15.66
N TRP A 659 32.94 -65.21 -16.91
CA TRP A 659 34.21 -65.85 -17.25
C TRP A 659 35.42 -64.98 -16.87
N PHE A 660 35.38 -63.67 -17.15
CA PHE A 660 36.47 -62.75 -16.85
C PHE A 660 36.64 -62.49 -15.35
N VAL A 661 35.54 -62.39 -14.60
CA VAL A 661 35.53 -62.16 -13.15
C VAL A 661 35.97 -63.41 -12.37
N THR A 662 35.72 -64.62 -12.88
CA THR A 662 36.11 -65.87 -12.18
C THR A 662 37.53 -66.35 -12.51
N TRP A 663 38.20 -65.75 -13.51
CA TRP A 663 39.56 -66.10 -13.93
C TRP A 663 40.64 -65.92 -12.85
N PRO A 664 40.66 -64.82 -12.07
CA PRO A 664 41.63 -64.63 -10.99
C PRO A 664 41.44 -65.64 -9.85
N PHE A 665 40.18 -66.03 -9.56
CA PHE A 665 39.86 -66.98 -8.51
C PHE A 665 40.24 -68.42 -8.88
N ARG A 666 40.28 -68.76 -10.17
CA ARG A 666 40.76 -70.09 -10.62
C ARG A 666 42.29 -70.23 -10.56
N ALA A 667 43.04 -69.12 -10.59
CA ALA A 667 44.50 -69.14 -10.45
C ALA A 667 44.97 -69.19 -8.98
N LEU A 668 44.15 -68.76 -8.03
CA LEU A 668 44.52 -68.65 -6.60
C LEU A 668 44.12 -69.86 -5.73
N PHE A 669 43.23 -70.75 -6.19
CA PHE A 669 42.87 -72.01 -5.51
C PHE A 669 43.57 -73.26 -6.09
N GLY A 670 44.55 -73.09 -6.97
CA GLY A 670 45.24 -74.17 -7.70
C GLY A 670 46.53 -74.71 -7.07
N THR A 671 46.90 -74.33 -5.84
CA THR A 671 48.14 -74.82 -5.19
C THR A 671 47.99 -75.08 -3.69
N ARG A 672 47.18 -76.08 -3.32
CA ARG A 672 47.49 -76.90 -2.13
C ARG A 672 47.01 -78.35 -2.33
N ASN A 673 47.94 -79.28 -2.13
CA ASN A 673 47.85 -80.75 -2.14
C ASN A 673 47.93 -81.49 -3.48
N ARG A 674 49.16 -81.58 -4.01
CA ARG A 674 49.64 -82.80 -4.68
C ARG A 674 50.76 -83.43 -3.86
N ARG A 675 50.51 -84.68 -3.44
CA ARG A 675 51.48 -85.74 -3.04
C ARG A 675 52.13 -85.55 -1.66
N ARG A 676 52.44 -86.58 -0.86
CA ARG A 676 52.13 -88.02 -0.73
C ARG A 676 52.99 -88.42 0.49
N LYS A 677 52.45 -89.31 1.34
CA LYS A 677 53.07 -89.97 2.50
C LYS A 677 53.22 -89.12 3.76
#